data_AF-A0A1M5T0M0-F1
#
_entry.id   AF-A0A1M5T0M0-F1
#
_cell.length_a   1.000
_cell.length_b   1.000
_cell.length_c   1.000
_cell.angle_alpha   90.00
_cell.angle_beta   90.00
_cell.angle_gamma   90.00
#
_symmetry.space_group_name_H-M   'P 1'
#
loop_
_entity.id
_entity.type
_entity.pdbx_description
1 polymer ?
#
loop_
_entity_poly.entity_id
_entity_poly.type
_entity_poly.pdbx_seq_one_letter_code
_entity_poly.pdbx_strand_id
1 'polypeptide(L)'
;MSEEKFILVKIKLVEGESKRSYETEKEIIDRLDKSYKENIYRYYNSYIKDREIIERILKSEKYKRDKKYDIVFVIYKEVNNVECEFQSLYLGKCMILDEEKNRGNLKFIISDKIESKLVTQNFLINIGLNIIEDFDKKSYVSIEKRGKLYNELVSSQKDLFHLEISDYDDQIYKEIESESNLHILAQKNENCRRAIIENESKEVSDDSRGEFQRDRERITHSKAMRRLVDKAQIFTSSKGDHFRTRMTHTLEVSQIARGISNELKLNNELTEAIALAHDIGHTPFGHQGERTLNDILKDKISLVKNCKEIKMGGFKHNFQGLRVLSYLDEKYLKFEGINLSYQLLEGVLKHTGFENGNCDSCEDSHDCKGRCCDVREFLINGDEEKLFLEHKFPTTLEGQIVNIADEIAQRGHDLDDALASKHIDLEELSDICNINKMQRIKELIEKVKNEEVTLREQNRMYIDDQDIIRSRIVSEIITFFIKDVVTSSKERMDYYDLTKKFFIDNHRIDDKLIDFSKNGKFILTYLEKVINKKVINSFDVTRFDGKASKIIEQLFKAYYENIMLLPDGTLKRIHRDIRKKTKNVVNFRDGDIGLVRDEIKKICKTDLENIEPNEREEYIYKRKVVVRNIVDHISGMTDNYAMNEYKRIYYID
;
A
#
# COMPACT_ATOMS: atom_id res chain seq x y z
N MET A 1 -5.76 -34.00 16.67
CA MET A 1 -4.93 -33.63 15.50
C MET A 1 -3.71 -34.53 15.50
N SER A 2 -3.47 -35.31 14.45
CA SER A 2 -2.27 -36.14 14.37
C SER A 2 -1.05 -35.23 14.34
N GLU A 3 -0.16 -35.32 15.33
CA GLU A 3 1.16 -34.70 15.25
C GLU A 3 1.89 -35.29 14.04
N GLU A 4 1.96 -34.51 12.95
CA GLU A 4 2.76 -34.84 11.79
C GLU A 4 4.23 -34.89 12.21
N LYS A 5 4.93 -35.95 11.79
CA LYS A 5 6.32 -36.21 12.13
C LYS A 5 7.14 -36.18 10.86
N PHE A 6 8.39 -35.73 10.96
CA PHE A 6 9.36 -35.79 9.86
C PHE A 6 10.64 -36.47 10.32
N ILE A 7 11.39 -37.03 9.37
CA ILE A 7 12.68 -37.68 9.59
C ILE A 7 13.77 -36.63 9.38
N LEU A 8 14.65 -36.47 10.35
CA LEU A 8 15.81 -35.59 10.26
C LEU A 8 17.07 -36.45 10.06
N VAL A 9 17.85 -36.16 9.03
CA VAL A 9 19.10 -36.84 8.75
C VAL A 9 20.25 -35.84 8.81
N LYS A 10 21.20 -36.01 9.72
CA LYS A 10 22.40 -35.15 9.78
C LYS A 10 23.51 -35.73 8.90
N ILE A 11 24.21 -34.87 8.16
CA ILE A 11 25.36 -35.26 7.33
C ILE A 11 26.47 -34.24 7.59
N LYS A 12 27.64 -34.74 8.02
CA LYS A 12 28.82 -33.90 8.22
C LYS A 12 29.52 -33.68 6.87
N LEU A 13 30.03 -32.47 6.66
CA LEU A 13 30.87 -32.12 5.52
C LEU A 13 32.34 -32.27 5.92
N VAL A 14 33.06 -33.20 5.29
CA VAL A 14 34.49 -33.46 5.54
C VAL A 14 35.34 -32.93 4.39
N GLU A 15 36.27 -32.02 4.70
CA GLU A 15 37.28 -31.52 3.77
C GLU A 15 38.48 -32.49 3.74
N GLY A 16 38.47 -33.45 2.82
CA GLY A 16 39.62 -34.34 2.57
C GLY A 16 39.26 -35.74 2.07
N GLU A 17 40.15 -36.35 1.27
CA GLU A 17 40.00 -37.73 0.77
C GLU A 17 40.18 -38.76 1.89
N SER A 18 39.10 -39.09 2.61
CA SER A 18 39.08 -40.25 3.49
C SER A 18 38.73 -41.51 2.70
N LYS A 19 39.75 -42.28 2.32
CA LYS A 19 39.60 -43.68 1.88
C LYS A 19 39.22 -44.56 3.07
N ARG A 20 37.98 -45.04 3.15
CA ARG A 20 37.62 -46.45 3.47
C ARG A 20 36.11 -46.67 3.49
N SER A 21 35.73 -47.76 2.82
CA SER A 21 34.50 -48.57 2.90
C SER A 21 33.37 -48.05 3.78
N TYR A 22 32.17 -47.96 3.19
CA TYR A 22 30.92 -47.30 3.62
C TYR A 22 30.76 -45.90 2.99
N GLU A 23 29.54 -45.64 2.53
CA GLU A 23 29.12 -44.50 1.69
C GLU A 23 29.74 -43.19 2.21
N THR A 24 30.61 -42.56 1.42
CA THR A 24 31.28 -41.33 1.86
C THR A 24 30.25 -40.20 1.96
N GLU A 25 30.36 -39.31 2.94
CA GLU A 25 29.41 -38.19 3.12
C GLU A 25 29.28 -37.33 1.84
N LYS A 26 30.36 -37.27 1.06
CA LYS A 26 30.42 -36.66 -0.27
C LYS A 26 29.53 -37.36 -1.31
N GLU A 27 29.47 -38.69 -1.31
CA GLU A 27 28.56 -39.47 -2.17
C GLU A 27 27.09 -39.24 -1.81
N ILE A 28 26.78 -39.08 -0.53
CA ILE A 28 25.42 -38.79 -0.08
C ILE A 28 24.98 -37.41 -0.57
N ILE A 29 25.84 -36.39 -0.43
CA ILE A 29 25.59 -35.04 -0.95
C ILE A 29 25.39 -35.05 -2.47
N ASP A 30 26.24 -35.76 -3.23
CA ASP A 30 26.08 -35.89 -4.69
C ASP A 30 24.73 -36.55 -5.07
N ARG A 31 24.26 -37.53 -4.28
CA ARG A 31 22.93 -38.11 -4.49
C ARG A 31 21.80 -37.16 -4.13
N LEU A 32 21.94 -36.35 -3.09
CA LEU A 32 20.96 -35.32 -2.73
C LEU A 32 20.85 -34.29 -3.85
N ASP A 33 21.99 -33.79 -4.34
CA ASP A 33 22.03 -32.85 -5.46
C ASP A 33 21.47 -33.46 -6.75
N LYS A 34 21.81 -34.71 -7.08
CA LYS A 34 21.20 -35.43 -8.22
C LYS A 34 19.70 -35.61 -8.06
N SER A 35 19.23 -35.98 -6.86
CA SER A 35 17.80 -36.13 -6.60
C SER A 35 17.06 -34.81 -6.78
N TYR A 36 17.64 -33.71 -6.29
CA TYR A 36 17.09 -32.36 -6.42
C TYR A 36 17.06 -31.87 -7.88
N LYS A 37 18.19 -32.00 -8.59
CA LYS A 37 18.33 -31.49 -9.97
C LYS A 37 17.56 -32.32 -11.01
N GLU A 38 17.58 -33.65 -10.86
CA GLU A 38 16.99 -34.57 -11.84
C GLU A 38 15.57 -35.02 -11.45
N ASN A 39 15.07 -34.63 -10.26
CA ASN A 39 13.77 -35.01 -9.71
C ASN A 39 13.53 -36.53 -9.70
N ILE A 40 14.54 -37.28 -9.22
CA ILE A 40 14.55 -38.74 -9.20
C ILE A 40 14.73 -39.29 -7.78
N TYR A 41 14.21 -40.49 -7.57
CA TYR A 41 14.41 -41.21 -6.33
C TYR A 41 15.86 -41.68 -6.19
N ARG A 42 16.42 -41.46 -5.01
CA ARG A 42 17.73 -41.97 -4.59
C ARG A 42 17.59 -42.73 -3.26
N TYR A 43 18.67 -43.41 -2.87
CA TYR A 43 18.70 -44.23 -1.67
C TYR A 43 19.70 -43.67 -0.67
N TYR A 44 19.29 -43.61 0.58
CA TYR A 44 20.14 -43.39 1.74
C TYR A 44 20.35 -44.75 2.41
N ASN A 45 21.60 -45.24 2.36
CA ASN A 45 21.95 -46.52 2.95
C ASN A 45 22.20 -46.32 4.45
N SER A 46 21.19 -46.62 5.25
CA SER A 46 21.20 -46.41 6.69
C SER A 46 22.22 -47.31 7.39
N TYR A 47 22.98 -46.76 8.32
CA TYR A 47 23.88 -47.53 9.18
C TYR A 47 23.08 -48.46 10.10
N ILE A 48 23.74 -49.47 10.69
CA ILE A 48 23.08 -50.49 11.54
C ILE A 48 22.19 -49.86 12.61
N LYS A 49 22.65 -48.79 13.29
CA LYS A 49 21.86 -48.09 14.30
C LYS A 49 20.72 -47.24 13.73
N ASP A 50 20.92 -46.64 12.57
CA ASP A 50 19.84 -45.93 11.87
C ASP A 50 18.71 -46.89 11.50
N ARG A 51 19.06 -48.11 11.05
CA ARG A 51 18.09 -49.17 10.78
C ARG A 51 17.33 -49.58 12.03
N GLU A 52 18.01 -49.73 13.19
CA GLU A 52 17.32 -50.04 14.45
C GLU A 52 16.32 -48.95 14.86
N ILE A 53 16.69 -47.67 14.70
CA ILE A 53 15.79 -46.54 14.96
C ILE A 53 14.60 -46.61 14.01
N ILE A 54 14.84 -46.72 12.70
CA ILE A 54 13.84 -46.84 11.63
C ILE A 54 12.91 -48.05 11.85
N GLU A 55 13.44 -49.19 12.30
CA GLU A 55 12.67 -50.41 12.56
C GLU A 55 11.81 -50.32 13.83
N ARG A 56 12.31 -49.71 14.91
CA ARG A 56 11.48 -49.44 16.11
C ARG A 56 10.25 -48.61 15.76
N ILE A 57 10.38 -47.75 14.76
CA ILE A 57 9.32 -46.87 14.28
C ILE A 57 8.29 -47.65 13.45
N LEU A 58 8.76 -48.50 12.53
CA LEU A 58 7.91 -49.41 11.74
C LEU A 58 7.07 -50.36 12.61
N LYS A 59 7.60 -50.77 13.78
CA LYS A 59 6.89 -51.64 14.73
C LYS A 59 5.76 -50.94 15.50
N SER A 60 5.71 -49.60 15.51
CA SER A 60 4.58 -48.88 16.10
C SER A 60 3.41 -48.83 15.12
N GLU A 61 2.19 -49.15 15.57
CA GLU A 61 0.98 -49.40 14.74
C GLU A 61 0.55 -48.27 13.77
N LYS A 62 1.25 -47.14 13.73
CA LYS A 62 0.95 -45.96 12.89
C LYS A 62 1.76 -45.86 11.58
N TYR A 63 2.74 -46.74 11.34
CA TYR A 63 3.67 -46.63 10.20
C TYR A 63 3.40 -47.72 9.16
N LYS A 64 2.71 -47.36 8.06
CA LYS A 64 2.41 -48.28 6.95
C LYS A 64 3.58 -48.35 5.97
N ARG A 65 3.78 -49.55 5.39
CA ARG A 65 4.86 -49.91 4.44
C ARG A 65 4.97 -49.00 3.20
N ASP A 66 3.86 -48.43 2.73
CA ASP A 66 3.83 -47.56 1.54
C ASP A 66 3.63 -46.07 1.85
N LYS A 67 3.68 -45.68 3.12
CA LYS A 67 3.46 -44.28 3.50
C LYS A 67 4.71 -43.45 3.19
N LYS A 68 4.52 -42.31 2.52
CA LYS A 68 5.56 -41.30 2.36
C LYS A 68 5.68 -40.49 3.65
N TYR A 69 6.91 -40.29 4.11
CA TYR A 69 7.25 -39.45 5.25
C TYR A 69 8.00 -38.22 4.76
N ASP A 70 7.84 -37.11 5.46
CA ASP A 70 8.66 -35.92 5.24
C ASP A 70 10.07 -36.17 5.76
N ILE A 71 11.09 -35.71 5.02
CA ILE A 71 12.50 -35.87 5.37
C ILE A 71 13.25 -34.55 5.19
N VAL A 72 14.15 -34.27 6.12
CA VAL A 72 15.06 -33.13 6.09
C VAL A 72 16.49 -33.64 6.25
N PHE A 73 17.35 -33.35 5.28
CA PHE A 73 18.79 -33.57 5.42
C PHE A 73 19.47 -32.27 5.84
N VAL A 74 20.27 -32.31 6.89
CA VAL A 74 21.04 -31.17 7.40
C VAL A 74 22.50 -31.38 7.06
N ILE A 75 23.06 -30.50 6.24
CA ILE A 75 24.50 -30.48 5.94
C ILE A 75 25.17 -29.48 6.86
N TYR A 76 26.20 -29.91 7.58
CA TYR A 76 26.95 -29.07 8.51
C TYR A 76 28.44 -29.36 8.45
N LYS A 77 29.26 -28.36 8.77
CA LYS A 77 30.71 -28.47 8.96
C LYS A 77 30.99 -28.33 10.46
N GLU A 78 31.84 -29.20 11.00
CA GLU A 78 32.26 -29.10 12.39
C GLU A 78 33.47 -28.17 12.51
N VAL A 79 33.40 -27.21 13.43
CA VAL A 79 34.43 -26.23 13.72
C VAL A 79 34.94 -26.48 15.13
N ASN A 80 36.24 -26.74 15.26
CA ASN A 80 36.94 -26.94 16.54
C ASN A 80 36.35 -28.02 17.47
N ASN A 81 35.67 -29.04 16.94
CA ASN A 81 35.02 -30.14 17.69
C ASN A 81 33.96 -29.69 18.73
N VAL A 82 33.44 -28.47 18.62
CA VAL A 82 32.45 -27.92 19.58
C VAL A 82 31.34 -27.16 18.87
N GLU A 83 31.62 -26.51 17.74
CA GLU A 83 30.64 -25.72 17.00
C GLU A 83 30.28 -26.37 15.64
N CYS A 84 29.03 -26.19 15.21
CA CYS A 84 28.55 -26.62 13.90
C CYS A 84 28.25 -25.39 13.04
N GLU A 85 28.92 -25.28 11.89
CA GLU A 85 28.57 -24.33 10.84
C GLU A 85 27.65 -25.01 9.82
N PHE A 86 26.37 -24.60 9.78
CA PHE A 86 25.40 -25.13 8.83
C PHE A 86 25.64 -24.63 7.41
N GLN A 87 25.54 -25.55 6.46
CA GLN A 87 25.81 -25.29 5.05
C GLN A 87 24.51 -25.23 4.24
N SER A 88 23.66 -26.26 4.36
CA SER A 88 22.41 -26.33 3.61
C SER A 88 21.41 -27.31 4.22
N LEU A 89 20.14 -27.16 3.83
CA LEU A 89 19.07 -28.11 4.11
C LEU A 89 18.53 -28.68 2.80
N TYR A 90 18.24 -29.98 2.77
CA TYR A 90 17.47 -30.60 1.68
C TYR A 90 16.14 -31.10 2.23
N LEU A 91 15.04 -30.67 1.62
CA LEU A 91 13.68 -31.06 1.98
C LEU A 91 13.15 -32.06 0.98
N GLY A 92 12.41 -33.06 1.44
CA GLY A 92 11.86 -34.05 0.53
C GLY A 92 10.88 -35.00 1.17
N LYS A 93 10.58 -36.06 0.42
CA LYS A 93 9.77 -37.19 0.90
C LYS A 93 10.58 -38.47 0.83
N CYS A 94 10.42 -39.34 1.81
CA CYS A 94 11.02 -40.66 1.82
C CYS A 94 10.03 -41.79 2.07
N MET A 95 10.38 -42.98 1.61
CA MET A 95 9.74 -44.25 1.91
C MET A 95 10.75 -45.16 2.59
N ILE A 96 10.28 -45.92 3.57
CA ILE A 96 11.10 -46.88 4.30
C ILE A 96 10.99 -48.23 3.58
N LEU A 97 12.13 -48.83 3.21
CA LEU A 97 12.16 -50.12 2.52
C LEU A 97 12.09 -51.27 3.53
N ASP A 98 11.23 -52.28 3.27
CA ASP A 98 11.02 -53.48 4.11
C ASP A 98 11.35 -54.79 3.35
N GLU A 99 12.11 -54.71 2.25
CA GLU A 99 12.60 -55.90 1.53
C GLU A 99 13.79 -56.55 2.28
N GLU A 100 13.87 -57.88 2.35
CA GLU A 100 14.83 -58.63 3.20
C GLU A 100 16.30 -58.19 3.08
N LYS A 101 16.72 -57.68 1.91
CA LYS A 101 18.10 -57.18 1.67
C LYS A 101 18.29 -55.68 1.93
N ASN A 102 17.21 -54.89 1.95
CA ASN A 102 17.22 -53.42 2.02
C ASN A 102 16.46 -52.88 3.24
N ARG A 103 16.13 -53.74 4.21
CA ARG A 103 15.33 -53.41 5.38
C ARG A 103 15.95 -52.26 6.17
N GLY A 104 15.16 -51.21 6.39
CA GLY A 104 15.57 -50.01 7.13
C GLY A 104 16.35 -48.97 6.31
N ASN A 105 16.57 -49.18 5.00
CA ASN A 105 17.07 -48.13 4.12
C ASN A 105 15.96 -47.15 3.73
N LEU A 106 16.32 -45.90 3.44
CA LEU A 106 15.38 -44.86 3.02
C LEU A 106 15.50 -44.62 1.51
N LYS A 107 14.37 -44.72 0.81
CA LYS A 107 14.24 -44.25 -0.58
C LYS A 107 13.66 -42.85 -0.56
N PHE A 108 14.41 -41.84 -0.99
CA PHE A 108 14.02 -40.44 -0.89
C PHE A 108 13.93 -39.75 -2.25
N ILE A 109 13.16 -38.68 -2.32
CA ILE A 109 13.14 -37.71 -3.40
C ILE A 109 13.18 -36.31 -2.78
N ILE A 110 14.10 -35.47 -3.24
CA ILE A 110 14.26 -34.11 -2.75
C ILE A 110 13.37 -33.17 -3.57
N SER A 111 12.59 -32.34 -2.88
CA SER A 111 11.79 -31.28 -3.50
C SER A 111 12.54 -29.94 -3.52
N ASP A 112 13.28 -29.62 -2.46
CA ASP A 112 13.90 -28.30 -2.30
C ASP A 112 15.28 -28.38 -1.63
N LYS A 113 16.12 -27.40 -1.96
CA LYS A 113 17.41 -27.14 -1.32
C LYS A 113 17.46 -25.72 -0.79
N ILE A 114 17.80 -25.54 0.49
CA ILE A 114 17.94 -24.25 1.16
C ILE A 114 19.41 -24.00 1.46
N GLU A 115 19.95 -22.90 0.94
CA GLU A 115 21.34 -22.47 1.16
C GLU A 115 21.43 -21.20 2.03
N SER A 116 20.29 -20.59 2.37
CA SER A 116 20.25 -19.44 3.28
C SER A 116 20.68 -19.86 4.68
N LYS A 117 21.85 -19.36 5.11
CA LYS A 117 22.36 -19.56 6.48
C LYS A 117 21.34 -19.09 7.53
N LEU A 118 20.69 -17.96 7.30
CA LEU A 118 19.69 -17.38 8.20
C LEU A 118 18.50 -18.32 8.40
N VAL A 119 17.90 -18.82 7.32
CA VAL A 119 16.73 -19.73 7.39
C VAL A 119 17.12 -21.07 8.00
N THR A 120 18.29 -21.60 7.63
CA THR A 120 18.79 -22.87 8.17
C THR A 120 19.06 -22.78 9.66
N GLN A 121 19.75 -21.73 10.13
CA GLN A 121 20.00 -21.52 11.57
C GLN A 121 18.70 -21.35 12.34
N ASN A 122 17.75 -20.56 11.81
CA ASN A 122 16.46 -20.35 12.45
C ASN A 122 15.67 -21.65 12.64
N PHE A 123 15.64 -22.50 11.61
CA PHE A 123 14.99 -23.81 11.69
C PHE A 123 15.62 -24.70 12.78
N LEU A 124 16.95 -24.74 12.85
CA LEU A 124 17.66 -25.63 13.76
C LEU A 124 17.57 -25.18 15.21
N ILE A 125 17.67 -23.86 15.47
CA ILE A 125 17.46 -23.31 16.82
C ILE A 125 16.04 -23.60 17.29
N ASN A 126 15.03 -23.42 16.42
CA ASN A 126 13.64 -23.70 16.75
C ASN A 126 13.32 -25.20 16.89
N ILE A 127 14.11 -26.09 16.28
CA ILE A 127 14.10 -27.52 16.58
C ILE A 127 14.68 -27.78 17.99
N GLY A 128 15.64 -26.97 18.44
CA GLY A 128 16.26 -27.11 19.76
C GLY A 128 17.05 -28.40 19.93
N LEU A 129 17.56 -28.97 18.82
CA LEU A 129 18.43 -30.13 18.84
C LEU A 129 19.90 -29.69 18.80
N ASN A 130 20.71 -30.27 19.67
CA ASN A 130 22.15 -30.31 19.51
C ASN A 130 22.51 -31.42 18.51
N ILE A 131 22.84 -31.02 17.27
CA ILE A 131 23.16 -31.97 16.19
C ILE A 131 24.32 -32.91 16.53
N ILE A 132 25.24 -32.51 17.42
CA ILE A 132 26.36 -33.36 17.85
C ILE A 132 25.89 -34.36 18.92
N GLU A 133 25.19 -33.88 19.95
CA GLU A 133 24.92 -34.64 21.18
C GLU A 133 23.62 -35.45 21.15
N ASP A 134 22.57 -34.97 20.48
CA ASP A 134 21.22 -35.55 20.57
C ASP A 134 21.02 -36.79 19.69
N PHE A 135 21.96 -37.07 18.78
CA PHE A 135 21.94 -38.27 17.96
C PHE A 135 22.73 -39.39 18.63
N ASP A 136 22.19 -40.61 18.61
CA ASP A 136 22.88 -41.78 19.13
C ASP A 136 24.27 -41.95 18.52
N LYS A 137 25.25 -42.40 19.32
CA LYS A 137 26.62 -42.68 18.83
C LYS A 137 26.57 -43.58 17.60
N LYS A 138 27.10 -43.13 16.45
CA LYS A 138 27.05 -43.82 15.14
C LYS A 138 25.65 -43.89 14.50
N SER A 139 24.77 -42.94 14.81
CA SER A 139 23.51 -42.70 14.12
C SER A 139 23.48 -41.29 13.52
N TYR A 140 22.80 -41.19 12.38
CA TYR A 140 22.61 -39.96 11.62
C TYR A 140 21.13 -39.62 11.45
N VAL A 141 20.22 -40.43 11.99
CA VAL A 141 18.76 -40.29 11.79
C VAL A 141 18.06 -40.01 13.12
N SER A 142 17.24 -38.96 13.17
CA SER A 142 16.30 -38.65 14.24
C SER A 142 14.87 -38.56 13.69
N ILE A 143 13.87 -38.73 14.56
CA ILE A 143 12.47 -38.39 14.22
C ILE A 143 12.03 -37.20 15.04
N GLU A 144 11.51 -36.21 14.34
CA GLU A 144 10.93 -35.04 14.97
C GLU A 144 9.41 -35.07 14.90
N LYS A 145 8.76 -34.74 16.02
CA LYS A 145 7.28 -34.63 16.11
C LYS A 145 6.76 -33.22 15.86
N ARG A 146 7.62 -32.31 15.33
CA ARG A 146 7.32 -30.89 15.12
C ARG A 146 6.87 -30.62 13.69
N GLY A 147 5.83 -31.31 13.21
CA GLY A 147 5.34 -31.14 11.83
C GLY A 147 4.96 -29.71 11.44
N LYS A 148 4.51 -28.88 12.40
CA LYS A 148 4.28 -27.45 12.16
C LYS A 148 5.52 -26.70 11.68
N LEU A 149 6.67 -26.95 12.33
CA LEU A 149 7.94 -26.30 12.01
C LEU A 149 8.46 -26.74 10.63
N TYR A 150 8.25 -28.01 10.27
CA TYR A 150 8.51 -28.49 8.91
C TYR A 150 7.60 -27.80 7.88
N ASN A 151 6.30 -27.71 8.16
CA ASN A 151 5.35 -27.05 7.27
C ASN A 151 5.65 -25.55 7.09
N GLU A 152 6.11 -24.87 8.13
CA GLU A 152 6.62 -23.49 8.08
C GLU A 152 7.85 -23.38 7.17
N LEU A 153 8.83 -24.28 7.34
CA LEU A 153 10.02 -24.32 6.50
C LEU A 153 9.68 -24.59 5.03
N VAL A 154 8.83 -25.57 4.74
CA VAL A 154 8.37 -25.85 3.37
C VAL A 154 7.63 -24.65 2.78
N SER A 155 6.75 -24.01 3.58
CA SER A 155 5.99 -22.83 3.14
C SER A 155 6.89 -21.60 2.89
N SER A 156 8.03 -21.52 3.56
CA SER A 156 9.05 -20.48 3.31
C SER A 156 9.77 -20.65 1.96
N GLN A 157 9.78 -21.86 1.41
CA GLN A 157 10.45 -22.17 0.15
C GLN A 157 9.53 -22.15 -1.07
N LYS A 158 8.23 -22.39 -0.88
CA LYS A 158 7.23 -22.26 -1.94
C LYS A 158 7.23 -20.84 -2.50
N ASP A 159 7.17 -20.70 -3.82
CA ASP A 159 6.99 -19.39 -4.43
C ASP A 159 5.63 -18.82 -4.01
N LEU A 160 5.57 -17.50 -3.86
CA LEU A 160 4.33 -16.83 -3.51
C LEU A 160 3.36 -16.98 -4.69
N PHE A 161 2.08 -17.15 -4.37
CA PHE A 161 1.06 -17.12 -5.40
C PHE A 161 1.00 -15.71 -5.99
N HIS A 162 1.18 -15.64 -7.31
CA HIS A 162 1.03 -14.42 -8.08
C HIS A 162 -0.07 -14.67 -9.11
N LEU A 163 -1.13 -13.85 -9.08
CA LEU A 163 -2.00 -13.78 -10.25
C LEU A 163 -1.22 -13.10 -11.36
N GLU A 164 -1.15 -13.76 -12.50
CA GLU A 164 -0.78 -13.10 -13.75
C GLU A 164 -1.84 -12.04 -14.03
N ILE A 165 -1.41 -10.78 -14.03
CA ILE A 165 -2.21 -9.65 -14.51
C ILE A 165 -2.38 -9.90 -16.01
N SER A 166 -3.63 -10.09 -16.44
CA SER A 166 -3.93 -10.29 -17.85
C SER A 166 -4.39 -8.98 -18.46
N ASP A 167 -3.51 -8.36 -19.25
CA ASP A 167 -3.79 -7.18 -20.06
C ASP A 167 -4.62 -7.55 -21.29
N TYR A 168 -5.82 -8.09 -21.08
CA TYR A 168 -6.78 -8.19 -22.17
C TYR A 168 -7.40 -6.81 -22.40
N ASP A 169 -6.89 -6.08 -23.39
CA ASP A 169 -7.56 -4.89 -23.94
C ASP A 169 -8.98 -5.19 -24.46
N ASP A 170 -9.31 -6.48 -24.62
CA ASP A 170 -10.62 -7.03 -24.96
C ASP A 170 -11.62 -7.07 -23.80
N GLN A 171 -11.32 -6.48 -22.63
CA GLN A 171 -12.28 -6.34 -21.53
C GLN A 171 -13.45 -5.44 -21.93
N ILE A 172 -14.50 -6.02 -22.52
CA ILE A 172 -15.71 -5.30 -22.88
C ILE A 172 -16.82 -5.69 -21.90
N TYR A 173 -17.13 -4.77 -21.00
CA TYR A 173 -18.30 -4.89 -20.14
C TYR A 173 -19.58 -4.57 -20.92
N LYS A 174 -20.71 -5.11 -20.47
CA LYS A 174 -22.00 -4.89 -21.13
C LYS A 174 -22.45 -3.44 -20.98
N GLU A 175 -23.08 -2.90 -22.02
CA GLU A 175 -23.77 -1.62 -21.94
C GLU A 175 -24.90 -1.67 -20.90
N ILE A 176 -25.13 -0.53 -20.24
CA ILE A 176 -26.20 -0.38 -19.25
C ILE A 176 -27.23 0.60 -19.81
N GLU A 177 -28.50 0.19 -19.83
CA GLU A 177 -29.58 0.99 -20.41
C GLU A 177 -29.72 2.38 -19.78
N SER A 178 -29.49 2.52 -18.47
CA SER A 178 -29.54 3.80 -17.77
C SER A 178 -28.46 4.80 -18.21
N GLU A 179 -27.38 4.33 -18.86
CA GLU A 179 -26.28 5.18 -19.35
C GLU A 179 -26.51 5.70 -20.78
N SER A 180 -27.61 5.30 -21.43
CA SER A 180 -27.98 5.72 -22.79
C SER A 180 -28.15 7.24 -22.96
N ASN A 181 -28.55 7.93 -21.89
CA ASN A 181 -28.79 9.38 -21.88
C ASN A 181 -27.55 10.21 -21.50
N LEU A 182 -26.41 9.58 -21.23
CA LEU A 182 -25.16 10.27 -20.94
C LEU A 182 -24.60 10.98 -22.18
N HIS A 183 -23.83 12.03 -21.94
CA HIS A 183 -23.10 12.73 -22.98
C HIS A 183 -22.13 11.78 -23.71
N ILE A 184 -21.87 12.02 -25.00
CA ILE A 184 -21.00 11.15 -25.81
C ILE A 184 -19.56 11.06 -25.28
N LEU A 185 -19.10 12.11 -24.58
CA LEU A 185 -17.78 12.19 -23.95
C LEU A 185 -17.72 11.53 -22.56
N ALA A 186 -18.85 11.09 -22.00
CA ALA A 186 -18.90 10.46 -20.69
C ALA A 186 -18.27 9.06 -20.74
N GLN A 187 -17.61 8.66 -19.65
CA GLN A 187 -17.25 7.25 -19.48
C GLN A 187 -18.51 6.40 -19.29
N LYS A 188 -18.61 5.29 -19.99
CA LYS A 188 -19.69 4.31 -19.81
C LYS A 188 -19.13 2.98 -19.35
N ASN A 189 -20.00 2.10 -18.91
CA ASN A 189 -19.64 0.81 -18.36
C ASN A 189 -18.75 0.00 -19.31
N GLU A 190 -19.06 -0.02 -20.60
CA GLU A 190 -18.29 -0.70 -21.65
C GLU A 190 -16.85 -0.16 -21.83
N ASN A 191 -16.59 1.08 -21.39
CA ASN A 191 -15.27 1.69 -21.44
C ASN A 191 -14.41 1.33 -20.21
N CYS A 192 -14.99 0.75 -19.16
CA CYS A 192 -14.25 0.38 -17.96
C CYS A 192 -13.10 -0.60 -18.29
N ARG A 193 -11.93 -0.38 -17.69
CA ARG A 193 -10.75 -1.26 -17.81
C ARG A 193 -10.13 -1.49 -16.43
N ARG A 194 -9.68 -2.71 -16.15
CA ARG A 194 -9.08 -3.13 -14.87
C ARG A 194 -7.89 -4.06 -15.07
N ALA A 195 -7.00 -4.14 -14.08
CA ALA A 195 -5.81 -4.98 -14.14
C ALA A 195 -6.13 -6.48 -14.13
N ILE A 196 -7.08 -6.93 -13.30
CA ILE A 196 -7.30 -8.36 -13.05
C ILE A 196 -8.74 -8.73 -13.37
N ILE A 197 -8.91 -9.67 -14.29
CA ILE A 197 -10.17 -10.35 -14.55
C ILE A 197 -10.25 -11.53 -13.59
N GLU A 198 -11.26 -11.55 -12.72
CA GLU A 198 -11.64 -12.81 -12.11
C GLU A 198 -12.08 -13.74 -13.26
N ASN A 199 -11.36 -14.84 -13.49
CA ASN A 199 -11.86 -16.00 -14.24
C ASN A 199 -13.04 -16.67 -13.49
N GLU A 200 -13.93 -15.89 -12.88
CA GLU A 200 -15.26 -16.33 -12.47
C GLU A 200 -16.12 -16.21 -13.71
N SER A 201 -16.09 -17.30 -14.49
CA SER A 201 -17.13 -17.71 -15.43
C SER A 201 -17.67 -16.63 -16.38
N LYS A 202 -17.57 -16.92 -17.68
CA LYS A 202 -18.48 -16.39 -18.72
C LYS A 202 -19.98 -16.57 -18.39
N GLU A 203 -20.34 -17.23 -17.28
CA GLU A 203 -21.64 -17.14 -16.66
C GLU A 203 -21.77 -15.79 -15.97
N VAL A 204 -22.38 -14.87 -16.72
CA VAL A 204 -23.03 -13.65 -16.27
C VAL A 204 -23.43 -13.77 -14.79
N SER A 205 -22.70 -13.12 -13.89
CA SER A 205 -23.30 -12.81 -12.59
C SER A 205 -24.58 -12.05 -12.91
N ASP A 206 -25.72 -12.47 -12.35
CA ASP A 206 -27.04 -11.83 -12.49
C ASP A 206 -27.09 -10.45 -11.78
N ASP A 207 -25.93 -9.81 -11.69
CA ASP A 207 -25.66 -8.56 -11.03
C ASP A 207 -25.89 -7.43 -12.03
N SER A 208 -26.95 -6.67 -11.77
CA SER A 208 -27.36 -5.50 -12.57
C SER A 208 -26.49 -4.27 -12.32
N ARG A 209 -25.52 -4.33 -11.41
CA ARG A 209 -24.63 -3.21 -11.08
C ARG A 209 -23.59 -2.99 -12.16
N GLY A 210 -23.34 -1.72 -12.47
CA GLY A 210 -22.22 -1.32 -13.31
C GLY A 210 -20.87 -1.43 -12.59
N GLU A 211 -19.79 -1.46 -13.36
CA GLU A 211 -18.43 -1.56 -12.88
C GLU A 211 -17.99 -0.34 -12.07
N PHE A 212 -18.39 0.87 -12.48
CA PHE A 212 -18.11 2.07 -11.69
C PHE A 212 -18.93 2.12 -10.39
N GLN A 213 -20.13 1.55 -10.39
CA GLN A 213 -20.89 1.35 -9.15
C GLN A 213 -20.18 0.37 -8.21
N ARG A 214 -19.66 -0.74 -8.74
CA ARG A 214 -18.84 -1.69 -7.97
C ARG A 214 -17.62 -1.01 -7.37
N ASP A 215 -16.95 -0.14 -8.12
CA ASP A 215 -15.83 0.66 -7.59
C ASP A 215 -16.23 1.51 -6.40
N ARG A 216 -17.31 2.28 -6.54
CA ARG A 216 -17.84 3.13 -5.47
C ARG A 216 -18.10 2.32 -4.20
N GLU A 217 -18.73 1.16 -4.32
CA GLU A 217 -19.06 0.29 -3.19
C GLU A 217 -17.81 -0.30 -2.53
N ARG A 218 -16.81 -0.73 -3.32
CA ARG A 218 -15.53 -1.24 -2.80
C ARG A 218 -14.79 -0.19 -1.97
N ILE A 219 -14.78 1.05 -2.43
CA ILE A 219 -14.18 2.20 -1.73
C ILE A 219 -14.94 2.52 -0.45
N THR A 220 -16.27 2.58 -0.52
CA THR A 220 -17.14 2.89 0.62
C THR A 220 -16.88 1.93 1.79
N HIS A 221 -16.70 0.64 1.50
CA HIS A 221 -16.41 -0.37 2.53
C HIS A 221 -14.92 -0.43 2.94
N SER A 222 -14.03 0.37 2.34
CA SER A 222 -12.58 0.29 2.57
C SER A 222 -12.20 0.64 4.01
N LYS A 223 -11.12 0.03 4.52
CA LYS A 223 -10.60 0.41 5.85
C LYS A 223 -10.08 1.83 5.82
N ALA A 224 -9.46 2.25 4.71
CA ALA A 224 -8.87 3.57 4.59
C ALA A 224 -9.94 4.68 4.50
N MET A 225 -11.07 4.46 3.84
CA MET A 225 -12.21 5.39 3.85
C MET A 225 -12.72 5.64 5.28
N ARG A 226 -12.90 4.58 6.07
CA ARG A 226 -13.33 4.71 7.48
C ARG A 226 -12.37 5.55 8.33
N ARG A 227 -11.08 5.56 8.01
CA ARG A 227 -10.07 6.34 8.75
C ARG A 227 -10.12 7.83 8.46
N LEU A 228 -10.76 8.28 7.38
CA LEU A 228 -10.91 9.70 7.07
C LEU A 228 -11.76 10.45 8.09
N VAL A 229 -12.60 9.75 8.86
CA VAL A 229 -13.41 10.33 9.95
C VAL A 229 -12.55 10.95 11.06
N ASP A 230 -11.33 10.43 11.26
CA ASP A 230 -10.44 10.85 12.34
C ASP A 230 -9.11 11.39 11.78
N LYS A 231 -9.18 12.08 10.64
CA LYS A 231 -8.06 12.82 10.04
C LYS A 231 -8.43 14.29 9.84
N ALA A 232 -7.55 15.17 10.31
CA ALA A 232 -7.68 16.60 10.13
C ALA A 232 -7.51 17.00 8.65
N GLN A 233 -8.29 18.01 8.26
CA GLN A 233 -8.12 18.71 6.99
C GLN A 233 -7.15 19.89 7.18
N ILE A 234 -7.50 20.85 8.04
CA ILE A 234 -6.66 22.01 8.41
C ILE A 234 -6.49 22.09 9.94
N PHE A 235 -7.57 21.90 10.71
CA PHE A 235 -7.56 21.86 12.17
C PHE A 235 -7.93 20.47 12.67
N THR A 236 -7.42 20.09 13.85
CA THR A 236 -7.84 18.84 14.51
C THR A 236 -9.22 18.97 15.13
N SER A 237 -9.99 17.90 15.08
CA SER A 237 -11.29 17.73 15.76
C SER A 237 -11.22 18.01 17.27
N SER A 238 -10.04 17.91 17.87
CA SER A 238 -9.81 18.18 19.30
C SER A 238 -9.96 19.66 19.73
N LYS A 239 -10.19 20.60 18.79
CA LYS A 239 -10.40 22.02 19.12
C LYS A 239 -11.88 22.42 19.28
N GLY A 240 -12.83 21.56 18.89
CA GLY A 240 -14.27 21.85 19.00
C GLY A 240 -15.13 20.88 18.18
N ASP A 241 -16.42 20.80 18.51
CA ASP A 241 -17.33 19.76 18.00
C ASP A 241 -17.71 19.93 16.52
N HIS A 242 -17.42 21.08 15.92
CA HIS A 242 -17.81 21.43 14.55
C HIS A 242 -16.64 21.52 13.56
N PHE A 243 -15.42 21.17 13.97
CA PHE A 243 -14.28 21.18 13.03
C PHE A 243 -14.41 20.05 12.01
N ARG A 244 -14.26 20.42 10.74
CA ARG A 244 -14.37 19.49 9.60
C ARG A 244 -13.26 18.45 9.64
N THR A 245 -13.62 17.24 9.24
CA THR A 245 -12.71 16.10 9.05
C THR A 245 -12.49 15.89 7.56
N ARG A 246 -11.50 15.08 7.18
CA ARG A 246 -11.36 14.69 5.76
C ARG A 246 -12.59 13.95 5.23
N MET A 247 -13.30 13.20 6.09
CA MET A 247 -14.56 12.57 5.69
C MET A 247 -15.62 13.60 5.27
N THR A 248 -15.82 14.65 6.06
CA THR A 248 -16.82 15.69 5.71
C THR A 248 -16.42 16.43 4.44
N HIS A 249 -15.12 16.72 4.26
CA HIS A 249 -14.60 17.26 2.99
C HIS A 249 -14.90 16.36 1.80
N THR A 250 -14.57 15.07 1.92
CA THR A 250 -14.79 14.08 0.86
C THR A 250 -16.28 13.97 0.48
N LEU A 251 -17.20 14.05 1.45
CA LEU A 251 -18.63 14.05 1.19
C LEU A 251 -19.10 15.31 0.45
N GLU A 252 -18.54 16.47 0.79
CA GLU A 252 -18.86 17.73 0.11
C GLU A 252 -18.30 17.77 -1.31
N VAL A 253 -17.06 17.31 -1.51
CA VAL A 253 -16.46 17.15 -2.86
C VAL A 253 -17.34 16.22 -3.70
N SER A 254 -17.77 15.09 -3.14
CA SER A 254 -18.69 14.17 -3.84
C SER A 254 -20.01 14.84 -4.22
N GLN A 255 -20.62 15.61 -3.32
CA GLN A 255 -21.87 16.32 -3.58
C GLN A 255 -21.72 17.36 -4.69
N ILE A 256 -20.66 18.17 -4.66
CA ILE A 256 -20.36 19.18 -5.68
C ILE A 256 -20.08 18.51 -7.02
N ALA A 257 -19.22 17.48 -7.02
CA ALA A 257 -18.84 16.74 -8.21
C ALA A 257 -20.06 16.09 -8.90
N ARG A 258 -20.95 15.46 -8.13
CA ARG A 258 -22.22 14.92 -8.65
C ARG A 258 -23.15 16.01 -9.18
N GLY A 259 -23.20 17.17 -8.54
CA GLY A 259 -23.95 18.32 -9.02
C GLY A 259 -23.48 18.75 -10.42
N ILE A 260 -22.17 18.88 -10.61
CA ILE A 260 -21.57 19.24 -11.91
C ILE A 260 -21.78 18.10 -12.94
N SER A 261 -21.52 16.85 -12.56
CA SER A 261 -21.69 15.68 -13.43
C SER A 261 -23.11 15.53 -13.95
N ASN A 262 -24.12 15.71 -13.09
CA ASN A 262 -25.53 15.68 -13.48
C ASN A 262 -25.86 16.74 -14.53
N GLU A 263 -25.42 17.98 -14.31
CA GLU A 263 -25.67 19.10 -15.22
C GLU A 263 -24.99 18.92 -16.59
N LEU A 264 -23.87 18.20 -16.62
CA LEU A 264 -23.11 17.88 -17.83
C LEU A 264 -23.49 16.51 -18.45
N LYS A 265 -24.42 15.77 -17.83
CA LYS A 265 -24.82 14.41 -18.22
C LYS A 265 -23.64 13.43 -18.29
N LEU A 266 -22.74 13.49 -17.32
CA LEU A 266 -21.57 12.59 -17.22
C LEU A 266 -21.82 11.44 -16.23
N ASN A 267 -20.88 10.50 -16.12
CA ASN A 267 -21.08 9.31 -15.30
C ASN A 267 -20.95 9.63 -13.81
N ASN A 268 -22.08 9.62 -13.11
CA ASN A 268 -22.14 9.92 -11.68
C ASN A 268 -21.46 8.85 -10.82
N GLU A 269 -21.54 7.58 -11.21
CA GLU A 269 -20.95 6.48 -10.44
C GLU A 269 -19.43 6.60 -10.43
N LEU A 270 -18.82 6.84 -11.59
CA LEU A 270 -17.39 7.08 -11.69
C LEU A 270 -16.97 8.38 -10.97
N THR A 271 -17.72 9.48 -11.18
CA THR A 271 -17.44 10.76 -10.54
C THR A 271 -17.45 10.65 -9.02
N GLU A 272 -18.49 10.02 -8.46
CA GLU A 272 -18.62 9.80 -7.02
C GLU A 272 -17.53 8.86 -6.50
N ALA A 273 -17.22 7.79 -7.22
CA ALA A 273 -16.18 6.85 -6.81
C ALA A 273 -14.79 7.53 -6.74
N ILE A 274 -14.42 8.36 -7.74
CA ILE A 274 -13.18 9.15 -7.70
C ILE A 274 -13.22 10.15 -6.54
N ALA A 275 -14.33 10.87 -6.36
CA ALA A 275 -14.49 11.84 -5.28
C ALA A 275 -14.36 11.20 -3.90
N LEU A 276 -14.90 10.00 -3.67
CA LEU A 276 -14.76 9.30 -2.40
C LEU A 276 -13.33 8.80 -2.13
N ALA A 277 -12.54 8.53 -3.18
CA ALA A 277 -11.21 7.97 -3.06
C ALA A 277 -10.05 8.97 -3.12
N HIS A 278 -10.27 10.21 -3.60
CA HIS A 278 -9.18 11.17 -3.87
C HIS A 278 -8.25 11.39 -2.68
N ASP A 279 -8.80 11.44 -1.47
CA ASP A 279 -8.11 11.78 -0.24
C ASP A 279 -7.64 10.56 0.58
N ILE A 280 -7.86 9.34 0.08
CA ILE A 280 -7.68 8.10 0.86
C ILE A 280 -6.22 7.85 1.29
N GLY A 281 -5.26 8.43 0.56
CA GLY A 281 -3.82 8.30 0.80
C GLY A 281 -3.23 9.32 1.77
N HIS A 282 -4.02 10.25 2.31
CA HIS A 282 -3.49 11.27 3.22
C HIS A 282 -2.93 10.68 4.50
N THR A 283 -1.90 11.32 5.03
CA THR A 283 -1.30 11.02 6.33
C THR A 283 -2.13 11.59 7.48
N PRO A 284 -1.88 11.14 8.73
CA PRO A 284 -2.27 11.89 9.91
C PRO A 284 -1.73 13.32 9.86
N PHE A 285 -2.49 14.27 10.40
CA PHE A 285 -2.15 15.69 10.43
C PHE A 285 -2.02 16.34 9.04
N GLY A 286 -2.64 15.76 8.01
CA GLY A 286 -2.77 16.34 6.68
C GLY A 286 -1.44 16.65 6.00
N HIS A 287 -1.32 17.83 5.39
CA HIS A 287 -0.15 18.20 4.58
C HIS A 287 1.15 18.20 5.38
N GLN A 288 1.12 18.49 6.68
CA GLN A 288 2.34 18.48 7.49
C GLN A 288 2.89 17.06 7.69
N GLY A 289 2.02 16.06 7.86
CA GLY A 289 2.45 14.67 7.92
C GLY A 289 3.07 14.20 6.59
N GLU A 290 2.46 14.59 5.46
CA GLU A 290 3.00 14.32 4.12
C GLU A 290 4.39 14.92 3.92
N ARG A 291 4.55 16.22 4.22
CA ARG A 291 5.84 16.90 4.11
C ARG A 291 6.91 16.22 4.95
N THR A 292 6.57 15.87 6.19
CA THR A 292 7.52 15.23 7.12
C THR A 292 7.96 13.86 6.62
N LEU A 293 7.04 12.99 6.15
CA LEU A 293 7.42 11.68 5.59
C LEU A 293 8.24 11.83 4.31
N ASN A 294 7.87 12.77 3.42
CA ASN A 294 8.63 13.03 2.20
C ASN A 294 10.05 13.55 2.51
N ASP A 295 10.19 14.43 3.51
CA ASP A 295 11.48 14.97 3.93
C ASP A 295 12.38 13.90 4.59
N ILE A 296 11.79 12.90 5.27
CA ILE A 296 12.53 11.72 5.75
C ILE A 296 13.02 10.86 4.58
N LEU A 297 12.16 10.56 3.61
CA LEU A 297 12.51 9.72 2.46
C LEU A 297 13.52 10.39 1.50
N LYS A 298 13.50 11.73 1.44
CA LYS A 298 14.46 12.54 0.66
C LYS A 298 15.72 12.93 1.44
N ASP A 299 15.94 12.33 2.61
CA ASP A 299 17.09 12.58 3.49
C ASP A 299 17.31 14.05 3.88
N LYS A 300 16.25 14.86 3.93
CA LYS A 300 16.29 16.17 4.59
C LYS A 300 16.22 16.03 6.11
N ILE A 301 15.57 14.97 6.58
CA ILE A 301 15.56 14.53 7.97
C ILE A 301 16.25 13.16 8.01
N SER A 302 17.54 13.16 8.33
CA SER A 302 18.38 11.96 8.29
C SER A 302 18.07 10.99 9.43
N LEU A 303 17.06 10.15 9.23
CA LEU A 303 16.69 9.03 10.12
C LEU A 303 17.09 7.66 9.54
N VAL A 304 17.24 7.56 8.22
CA VAL A 304 17.50 6.32 7.50
C VAL A 304 18.97 6.24 7.13
N LYS A 305 19.64 5.11 7.41
CA LYS A 305 21.07 4.94 7.08
C LYS A 305 21.29 4.75 5.58
N ASN A 306 22.39 5.33 5.05
CA ASN A 306 22.75 5.36 3.63
C ASN A 306 21.63 5.91 2.70
N CYS A 307 20.74 6.77 3.22
CA CYS A 307 19.58 7.24 2.46
C CYS A 307 19.94 8.10 1.23
N LYS A 308 21.10 8.76 1.21
CA LYS A 308 21.57 9.50 0.02
C LYS A 308 21.97 8.60 -1.14
N GLU A 309 22.60 7.46 -0.82
CA GLU A 309 23.01 6.48 -1.82
C GLU A 309 21.82 5.61 -2.26
N ILE A 310 20.89 5.34 -1.33
CA ILE A 310 19.74 4.48 -1.56
C ILE A 310 18.50 5.34 -1.81
N LYS A 311 18.05 5.39 -3.06
CA LYS A 311 16.81 6.06 -3.43
C LYS A 311 15.61 5.38 -2.77
N MET A 312 15.10 5.96 -1.69
CA MET A 312 13.95 5.45 -0.94
C MET A 312 12.61 5.87 -1.56
N GLY A 313 12.64 6.69 -2.62
CA GLY A 313 11.45 7.24 -3.27
C GLY A 313 10.93 8.49 -2.55
N GLY A 314 9.73 8.93 -2.95
CA GLY A 314 9.04 10.06 -2.33
C GLY A 314 7.81 9.65 -1.53
N PHE A 315 7.14 10.66 -0.98
CA PHE A 315 5.79 10.50 -0.44
C PHE A 315 4.88 11.64 -0.90
N LYS A 316 3.70 11.27 -1.39
CA LYS A 316 2.64 12.19 -1.80
C LYS A 316 1.31 11.45 -1.67
N HIS A 317 0.29 12.12 -1.12
CA HIS A 317 -1.00 11.49 -0.79
C HIS A 317 -1.72 10.84 -1.97
N ASN A 318 -1.73 11.45 -3.16
CA ASN A 318 -2.36 10.89 -4.36
C ASN A 318 -1.68 9.58 -4.84
N PHE A 319 -0.34 9.52 -4.81
CA PHE A 319 0.41 8.28 -5.06
C PHE A 319 0.14 7.26 -3.96
N GLN A 320 0.14 7.67 -2.69
CA GLN A 320 -0.21 6.79 -1.59
C GLN A 320 -1.65 6.25 -1.74
N GLY A 321 -2.56 7.04 -2.32
CA GLY A 321 -3.92 6.63 -2.68
C GLY A 321 -3.90 5.43 -3.62
N LEU A 322 -3.11 5.48 -4.70
CA LEU A 322 -2.91 4.33 -5.59
C LEU A 322 -2.41 3.09 -4.83
N ARG A 323 -1.44 3.26 -3.94
CA ARG A 323 -0.88 2.14 -3.15
C ARG A 323 -1.89 1.57 -2.17
N VAL A 324 -2.72 2.41 -1.56
CA VAL A 324 -3.80 1.95 -0.68
C VAL A 324 -4.80 1.10 -1.45
N LEU A 325 -5.23 1.58 -2.62
CA LEU A 325 -6.29 0.96 -3.42
C LEU A 325 -5.82 -0.28 -4.19
N SER A 326 -4.58 -0.28 -4.69
CA SER A 326 -4.02 -1.37 -5.50
C SER A 326 -3.33 -2.46 -4.67
N TYR A 327 -2.98 -2.18 -3.40
CA TYR A 327 -2.14 -3.09 -2.61
C TYR A 327 -2.54 -3.21 -1.12
N LEU A 328 -2.64 -2.10 -0.39
CA LEU A 328 -2.69 -2.17 1.09
C LEU A 328 -4.04 -2.62 1.66
N ASP A 329 -5.17 -2.26 1.06
CA ASP A 329 -6.48 -2.68 1.55
C ASP A 329 -6.86 -4.06 0.99
N GLU A 330 -6.24 -5.10 1.54
CA GLU A 330 -6.47 -6.49 1.15
C GLU A 330 -7.81 -7.01 1.68
N LYS A 331 -8.75 -7.25 0.76
CA LYS A 331 -10.11 -7.76 1.05
C LYS A 331 -10.50 -9.00 0.27
N TYR A 332 -9.78 -9.28 -0.82
CA TYR A 332 -10.09 -10.36 -1.74
C TYR A 332 -9.06 -11.48 -1.58
N LEU A 333 -9.49 -12.72 -1.79
CA LEU A 333 -8.63 -13.89 -1.58
C LEU A 333 -7.62 -14.08 -2.72
N LYS A 334 -7.98 -13.64 -3.92
CA LYS A 334 -7.22 -13.91 -5.14
C LYS A 334 -6.15 -12.84 -5.35
N PHE A 335 -6.50 -11.57 -5.27
CA PHE A 335 -5.60 -10.45 -5.58
C PHE A 335 -5.39 -9.51 -4.39
N GLU A 336 -4.26 -8.81 -4.38
CA GLU A 336 -3.97 -7.77 -3.40
C GLU A 336 -4.71 -6.47 -3.77
N GLY A 337 -5.03 -5.65 -2.76
CA GLY A 337 -5.85 -4.44 -2.94
C GLY A 337 -7.34 -4.72 -3.20
N ILE A 338 -8.01 -3.77 -3.87
CA ILE A 338 -9.47 -3.82 -4.15
C ILE A 338 -9.84 -3.77 -5.65
N ASN A 339 -8.86 -3.96 -6.56
CA ASN A 339 -9.04 -4.11 -8.01
C ASN A 339 -9.98 -3.06 -8.66
N LEU A 340 -9.65 -1.78 -8.53
CA LEU A 340 -10.44 -0.68 -9.09
C LEU A 340 -10.13 -0.43 -10.57
N SER A 341 -11.01 0.31 -11.25
CA SER A 341 -10.83 0.66 -12.67
C SER A 341 -9.67 1.64 -12.84
N TYR A 342 -8.97 1.55 -13.98
CA TYR A 342 -7.91 2.49 -14.33
C TYR A 342 -8.41 3.93 -14.42
N GLN A 343 -9.65 4.14 -14.90
CA GLN A 343 -10.36 5.43 -14.85
C GLN A 343 -10.33 6.04 -13.45
N LEU A 344 -10.69 5.23 -12.45
CA LEU A 344 -10.76 5.69 -11.07
C LEU A 344 -9.38 5.94 -10.50
N LEU A 345 -8.46 4.99 -10.67
CA LEU A 345 -7.09 5.10 -10.19
C LEU A 345 -6.40 6.34 -10.77
N GLU A 346 -6.57 6.61 -12.06
CA GLU A 346 -6.07 7.83 -12.69
C GLU A 346 -6.73 9.09 -12.12
N GLY A 347 -8.05 9.09 -11.92
CA GLY A 347 -8.75 10.20 -11.27
C GLY A 347 -8.18 10.52 -9.89
N VAL A 348 -7.91 9.48 -9.08
CA VAL A 348 -7.28 9.61 -7.76
C VAL A 348 -5.83 10.08 -7.87
N LEU A 349 -5.06 9.61 -8.86
CA LEU A 349 -3.68 10.06 -9.05
C LEU A 349 -3.63 11.55 -9.46
N LYS A 350 -4.52 11.97 -10.37
CA LYS A 350 -4.42 13.26 -11.06
C LYS A 350 -5.36 14.35 -10.50
N HIS A 351 -6.08 14.08 -9.40
CA HIS A 351 -6.96 15.08 -8.76
C HIS A 351 -6.19 16.30 -8.20
N THR A 352 -4.88 16.19 -8.03
CA THR A 352 -3.98 17.28 -7.66
C THR A 352 -2.74 17.25 -8.54
N GLY A 353 -1.99 18.35 -8.57
CA GLY A 353 -0.78 18.45 -9.36
C GLY A 353 0.23 17.36 -8.98
N PHE A 354 0.65 16.57 -9.96
CA PHE A 354 1.66 15.53 -9.80
C PHE A 354 2.79 15.70 -10.82
N GLU A 355 3.96 15.19 -10.47
CA GLU A 355 5.09 15.01 -11.39
C GLU A 355 5.49 13.54 -11.32
N ASN A 356 5.38 12.82 -12.43
CA ASN A 356 5.85 11.44 -12.53
C ASN A 356 7.29 11.42 -13.04
N GLY A 357 8.15 10.63 -12.40
CA GLY A 357 9.53 10.44 -12.83
C GLY A 357 10.43 9.93 -11.71
N ASN A 358 11.47 9.20 -12.10
CA ASN A 358 12.58 8.89 -11.22
C ASN A 358 13.46 10.14 -11.06
N CYS A 359 13.88 10.43 -9.83
CA CYS A 359 14.69 11.62 -9.53
C CYS A 359 16.05 11.66 -10.27
N ASP A 360 16.39 10.58 -10.97
CA ASP A 360 17.60 10.39 -11.78
C ASP A 360 17.58 11.21 -13.06
N SER A 361 16.41 11.38 -13.68
CA SER A 361 16.28 12.27 -14.84
C SER A 361 16.21 13.74 -14.45
N CYS A 362 16.23 14.05 -13.15
CA CYS A 362 16.22 15.40 -12.60
C CYS A 362 17.64 15.94 -12.37
N GLU A 363 18.63 15.38 -13.07
CA GLU A 363 20.06 15.47 -12.71
C GLU A 363 20.66 16.89 -12.69
N ASP A 364 20.09 17.89 -13.37
CA ASP A 364 20.65 19.27 -13.35
C ASP A 364 19.63 20.39 -13.17
N SER A 365 18.34 20.06 -13.10
CA SER A 365 17.30 21.04 -12.78
C SER A 365 16.55 20.56 -11.56
N HIS A 366 16.81 21.19 -10.41
CA HIS A 366 15.97 21.10 -9.22
C HIS A 366 14.53 21.63 -9.46
N ASP A 367 13.98 21.51 -10.66
CA ASP A 367 12.67 22.04 -11.03
C ASP A 367 11.53 21.11 -10.57
N CYS A 368 11.84 19.87 -10.15
CA CYS A 368 10.81 18.97 -9.62
C CYS A 368 10.23 19.42 -8.26
N LYS A 369 10.79 20.46 -7.62
CA LYS A 369 10.36 21.01 -6.31
C LYS A 369 10.11 19.95 -5.23
N GLY A 370 10.71 18.77 -5.36
CA GLY A 370 10.46 17.64 -4.46
C GLY A 370 9.09 16.96 -4.61
N ARG A 371 8.41 17.05 -5.77
CA ARG A 371 7.10 16.44 -6.04
C ARG A 371 7.14 15.12 -6.80
N CYS A 372 8.28 14.77 -7.40
CA CYS A 372 8.41 13.54 -8.18
C CYS A 372 8.28 12.28 -7.30
N CYS A 373 7.43 11.34 -7.73
CA CYS A 373 7.33 9.98 -7.23
C CYS A 373 7.26 9.02 -8.44
N ASP A 374 7.86 7.84 -8.33
CA ASP A 374 7.76 6.79 -9.35
C ASP A 374 6.45 6.03 -9.12
N VAL A 375 5.52 6.10 -10.08
CA VAL A 375 4.21 5.40 -10.01
C VAL A 375 4.39 3.90 -9.74
N ARG A 376 5.46 3.27 -10.22
CA ARG A 376 5.72 1.83 -10.05
C ARG A 376 5.92 1.41 -8.59
N GLU A 377 6.31 2.34 -7.71
CA GLU A 377 6.39 2.09 -6.27
C GLU A 377 5.00 2.03 -5.60
N PHE A 378 3.98 2.58 -6.26
CA PHE A 378 2.64 2.77 -5.70
C PHE A 378 1.58 1.94 -6.42
N LEU A 379 1.68 1.73 -7.72
CA LEU A 379 0.85 0.81 -8.49
C LEU A 379 1.50 -0.57 -8.52
N ILE A 380 1.21 -1.39 -7.50
CA ILE A 380 1.81 -2.73 -7.38
C ILE A 380 1.13 -3.74 -8.32
N ASN A 381 -0.18 -3.57 -8.53
CA ASN A 381 -0.98 -4.41 -9.41
C ASN A 381 -1.64 -3.53 -10.45
N GLY A 382 -1.13 -3.57 -11.69
CA GLY A 382 -1.69 -2.89 -12.84
C GLY A 382 -0.64 -2.39 -13.81
N ASP A 383 -1.11 -1.91 -14.94
CA ASP A 383 -0.32 -1.31 -16.00
C ASP A 383 -0.35 0.23 -15.86
N GLU A 384 0.83 0.82 -15.73
CA GLU A 384 1.00 2.26 -15.61
C GLU A 384 0.66 3.01 -16.91
N GLU A 385 0.76 2.34 -18.07
CA GLU A 385 0.42 2.92 -19.37
C GLU A 385 -1.07 3.26 -19.44
N LYS A 386 -1.93 2.46 -18.78
CA LYS A 386 -3.37 2.70 -18.67
C LYS A 386 -3.74 3.91 -17.80
N LEU A 387 -2.77 4.55 -17.13
CA LEU A 387 -2.95 5.79 -16.39
C LEU A 387 -2.59 7.04 -17.20
N PHE A 388 -2.08 6.89 -18.44
CA PHE A 388 -1.79 7.99 -19.35
C PHE A 388 -0.94 9.11 -18.72
N LEU A 389 0.20 8.73 -18.12
CA LEU A 389 1.02 9.59 -17.26
C LEU A 389 1.63 10.81 -17.98
N GLU A 390 1.64 10.82 -19.31
CA GLU A 390 1.99 11.93 -20.18
C GLU A 390 1.02 13.13 -20.04
N HIS A 391 -0.23 12.87 -19.63
CA HIS A 391 -1.22 13.92 -19.34
C HIS A 391 -1.17 14.33 -17.87
N LYS A 392 -0.91 15.61 -17.62
CA LYS A 392 -0.81 16.19 -16.26
C LYS A 392 -2.14 16.36 -15.53
N PHE A 393 -3.26 16.06 -16.19
CA PHE A 393 -4.61 16.17 -15.66
C PHE A 393 -5.40 14.89 -16.01
N PRO A 394 -6.53 14.62 -15.31
CA PRO A 394 -7.35 13.44 -15.59
C PRO A 394 -7.83 13.41 -17.04
N THR A 395 -7.68 12.27 -17.71
CA THR A 395 -8.15 12.07 -19.09
C THR A 395 -9.64 11.70 -19.17
N THR A 396 -10.31 11.49 -18.03
CA THR A 396 -11.78 11.42 -17.95
C THR A 396 -12.36 12.77 -17.57
N LEU A 397 -13.54 13.12 -18.10
CA LEU A 397 -14.25 14.32 -17.67
C LEU A 397 -14.69 14.21 -16.21
N GLU A 398 -15.08 13.02 -15.77
CA GLU A 398 -15.43 12.70 -14.39
C GLU A 398 -14.26 12.98 -13.44
N GLY A 399 -13.03 12.61 -13.83
CA GLY A 399 -11.83 12.93 -13.05
C GLY A 399 -11.53 14.43 -13.03
N GLN A 400 -11.70 15.14 -14.16
CA GLN A 400 -11.55 16.61 -14.20
C GLN A 400 -12.59 17.31 -13.33
N ILE A 401 -13.83 16.81 -13.27
CA ILE A 401 -14.86 17.31 -12.36
C ILE A 401 -14.39 17.20 -10.91
N VAL A 402 -13.85 16.05 -10.49
CA VAL A 402 -13.41 15.87 -9.10
C VAL A 402 -12.28 16.83 -8.75
N ASN A 403 -11.32 17.04 -9.66
CA ASN A 403 -10.27 18.03 -9.46
C ASN A 403 -10.84 19.44 -9.21
N ILE A 404 -11.85 19.86 -9.99
CA ILE A 404 -12.49 21.17 -9.81
C ILE A 404 -13.39 21.21 -8.57
N ALA A 405 -14.12 20.14 -8.27
CA ALA A 405 -14.98 20.04 -7.10
C ALA A 405 -14.18 20.11 -5.79
N ASP A 406 -12.99 19.52 -5.76
CA ASP A 406 -12.03 19.63 -4.65
C ASP A 406 -11.59 21.09 -4.45
N GLU A 407 -11.23 21.79 -5.53
CA GLU A 407 -10.91 23.24 -5.47
C GLU A 407 -12.09 24.08 -4.94
N ILE A 408 -13.33 23.80 -5.38
CA ILE A 408 -14.52 24.54 -4.92
C ILE A 408 -14.79 24.26 -3.44
N ALA A 409 -14.77 22.99 -3.02
CA ALA A 409 -15.02 22.58 -1.65
C ALA A 409 -14.00 23.22 -0.70
N GLN A 410 -12.71 23.13 -1.03
CA GLN A 410 -11.64 23.71 -0.23
C GLN A 410 -11.85 25.23 -0.05
N ARG A 411 -12.18 25.95 -1.13
CA ARG A 411 -12.42 27.41 -1.05
C ARG A 411 -13.68 27.77 -0.27
N GLY A 412 -14.73 26.96 -0.37
CA GLY A 412 -15.93 27.11 0.43
C GLY A 412 -15.63 27.00 1.93
N HIS A 413 -14.79 26.03 2.32
CA HIS A 413 -14.41 25.81 3.72
C HIS A 413 -13.49 26.90 4.24
N ASP A 414 -12.46 27.24 3.46
CA ASP A 414 -11.52 28.31 3.83
C ASP A 414 -12.27 29.62 4.10
N LEU A 415 -13.28 29.93 3.28
CA LEU A 415 -14.14 31.10 3.46
C LEU A 415 -15.04 30.98 4.70
N ASP A 416 -15.68 29.83 4.88
CA ASP A 416 -16.58 29.60 6.01
C ASP A 416 -15.83 29.67 7.35
N ASP A 417 -14.66 29.02 7.43
CA ASP A 417 -13.78 29.03 8.61
C ASP A 417 -13.24 30.43 8.89
N ALA A 418 -12.85 31.20 7.86
CA ALA A 418 -12.37 32.58 8.02
C ALA A 418 -13.45 33.52 8.60
N LEU A 419 -14.71 33.33 8.20
CA LEU A 419 -15.85 34.06 8.73
C LEU A 419 -16.22 33.58 10.14
N ALA A 420 -16.21 32.26 10.40
CA ALA A 420 -16.51 31.67 11.72
C ALA A 420 -15.55 32.17 12.80
N SER A 421 -14.26 32.17 12.47
CA SER A 421 -13.17 32.53 13.37
C SER A 421 -13.00 34.04 13.56
N LYS A 422 -13.82 34.85 12.88
CA LYS A 422 -13.71 36.32 12.85
C LYS A 422 -12.34 36.81 12.36
N HIS A 423 -11.65 36.02 11.55
CA HIS A 423 -10.43 36.45 10.86
C HIS A 423 -10.73 37.43 9.73
N ILE A 424 -11.95 37.32 9.17
CA ILE A 424 -12.56 38.24 8.21
C ILE A 424 -13.99 38.46 8.69
N ASP A 425 -14.45 39.70 8.76
CA ASP A 425 -15.87 40.01 9.00
C ASP A 425 -16.63 40.27 7.68
N LEU A 426 -17.96 40.38 7.77
CA LEU A 426 -18.81 40.57 6.59
C LEU A 426 -18.63 41.95 5.91
N GLU A 427 -18.09 42.94 6.63
CA GLU A 427 -17.79 44.25 6.07
C GLU A 427 -16.46 44.19 5.29
N GLU A 428 -15.42 43.60 5.87
CA GLU A 428 -14.13 43.36 5.23
C GLU A 428 -14.31 42.48 3.98
N LEU A 429 -15.13 41.43 4.03
CA LEU A 429 -15.44 40.60 2.85
C LEU A 429 -16.12 41.43 1.74
N SER A 430 -17.06 42.29 2.13
CA SER A 430 -17.71 43.20 1.17
C SER A 430 -16.72 44.19 0.57
N ASP A 431 -15.77 44.68 1.36
CA ASP A 431 -14.72 45.60 0.92
C ASP A 431 -13.72 44.94 -0.03
N ILE A 432 -13.33 43.69 0.25
CA ILE A 432 -12.53 42.86 -0.65
C ILE A 432 -13.24 42.70 -2.01
N CYS A 433 -14.57 42.61 -2.01
CA CYS A 433 -15.37 42.47 -3.22
C CYS A 433 -15.63 43.79 -3.99
N ASN A 434 -15.12 44.95 -3.53
CA ASN A 434 -15.30 46.23 -4.23
C ASN A 434 -14.51 46.35 -5.55
N ILE A 435 -13.65 45.38 -5.87
CA ILE A 435 -12.94 45.33 -7.15
C ILE A 435 -13.93 45.00 -8.27
N ASN A 436 -13.86 45.70 -9.41
CA ASN A 436 -14.78 45.52 -10.55
C ASN A 436 -15.02 44.06 -10.97
N LYS A 437 -14.00 43.20 -10.90
CA LYS A 437 -14.09 41.77 -11.26
C LYS A 437 -14.87 40.92 -10.24
N MET A 438 -15.10 41.42 -9.03
CA MET A 438 -15.83 40.76 -7.95
C MET A 438 -17.25 41.31 -7.75
N GLN A 439 -17.69 42.24 -8.62
CA GLN A 439 -19.01 42.85 -8.53
C GLN A 439 -20.14 41.82 -8.41
N ARG A 440 -20.03 40.69 -9.13
CA ARG A 440 -21.00 39.60 -9.06
C ARG A 440 -21.06 38.89 -7.71
N ILE A 441 -19.93 38.76 -7.01
CA ILE A 441 -19.90 38.21 -5.64
C ILE A 441 -20.50 39.23 -4.67
N LYS A 442 -20.18 40.52 -4.84
CA LYS A 442 -20.77 41.60 -4.06
C LYS A 442 -22.29 41.63 -4.18
N GLU A 443 -22.82 41.54 -5.40
CA GLU A 443 -24.26 41.47 -5.66
C GLU A 443 -24.92 40.27 -4.96
N LEU A 444 -24.26 39.11 -4.90
CA LEU A 444 -24.77 37.94 -4.17
C LEU A 444 -24.81 38.19 -2.66
N ILE A 445 -23.76 38.81 -2.10
CA ILE A 445 -23.71 39.18 -0.69
C ILE A 445 -24.83 40.18 -0.36
N GLU A 446 -25.00 41.22 -1.17
CA GLU A 446 -26.05 42.23 -1.01
C GLU A 446 -27.44 41.61 -1.14
N LYS A 447 -27.65 40.69 -2.09
CA LYS A 447 -28.90 39.94 -2.23
C LYS A 447 -29.27 39.19 -0.95
N VAL A 448 -28.33 38.45 -0.37
CA VAL A 448 -28.58 37.70 0.88
C VAL A 448 -28.88 38.65 2.03
N LYS A 449 -28.16 39.77 2.15
CA LYS A 449 -28.43 40.81 3.17
C LYS A 449 -29.83 41.41 3.00
N ASN A 450 -30.25 41.71 1.77
CA ASN A 450 -31.58 42.26 1.50
C ASN A 450 -32.71 41.26 1.76
N GLU A 451 -32.52 39.98 1.42
CA GLU A 451 -33.45 38.90 1.74
C GLU A 451 -33.64 38.77 3.26
N GLU A 452 -32.54 38.87 4.02
CA GLU A 452 -32.57 38.80 5.48
C GLU A 452 -33.36 39.96 6.09
N VAL A 453 -33.12 41.20 5.66
CA VAL A 453 -33.87 42.39 6.10
C VAL A 453 -35.36 42.22 5.82
N THR A 454 -35.72 41.80 4.61
CA THR A 454 -37.11 41.58 4.20
C THR A 454 -37.81 40.53 5.08
N LEU A 455 -37.12 39.44 5.40
CA LEU A 455 -37.67 38.37 6.24
C LEU A 455 -37.81 38.80 7.70
N ARG A 456 -36.92 39.64 8.22
CA ARG A 456 -37.08 40.25 9.54
C ARG A 456 -38.28 41.17 9.62
N GLU A 457 -38.52 41.98 8.59
CA GLU A 457 -39.73 42.81 8.50
C GLU A 457 -41.01 41.94 8.51
N GLN A 458 -40.91 40.69 8.06
CA GLN A 458 -41.97 39.68 8.14
C GLN A 458 -41.99 38.90 9.47
N ASN A 459 -41.31 39.40 10.51
CA ASN A 459 -41.19 38.78 11.85
C ASN A 459 -40.53 37.39 11.86
N ARG A 460 -39.65 37.08 10.89
CA ARG A 460 -38.82 35.87 10.99
C ARG A 460 -37.75 36.06 12.06
N MET A 461 -37.69 35.13 13.01
CA MET A 461 -36.65 35.06 14.04
C MET A 461 -35.61 34.00 13.65
N TYR A 462 -34.33 34.31 13.85
CA TYR A 462 -33.22 33.38 13.71
C TYR A 462 -32.63 33.05 15.08
N ILE A 463 -32.00 31.87 15.19
CA ILE A 463 -31.30 31.47 16.42
C ILE A 463 -30.00 32.27 16.55
N ASP A 464 -29.23 32.31 15.46
CA ASP A 464 -28.01 33.11 15.31
C ASP A 464 -28.06 33.82 13.95
N ASP A 465 -28.12 35.15 14.01
CA ASP A 465 -28.23 36.03 12.86
C ASP A 465 -26.96 36.00 11.99
N GLN A 466 -25.78 35.96 12.62
CA GLN A 466 -24.52 35.96 11.89
C GLN A 466 -24.29 34.62 11.21
N ASP A 467 -24.63 33.53 11.89
CA ASP A 467 -24.41 32.18 11.39
C ASP A 467 -25.24 31.87 10.14
N ILE A 468 -26.52 32.27 10.11
CA ILE A 468 -27.38 32.04 8.96
C ILE A 468 -26.96 32.87 7.75
N ILE A 469 -26.59 34.14 7.95
CA ILE A 469 -26.12 35.02 6.87
C ILE A 469 -24.83 34.46 6.28
N ARG A 470 -23.87 34.09 7.14
CA ARG A 470 -22.61 33.44 6.73
C ARG A 470 -22.87 32.20 5.89
N SER A 471 -23.66 31.26 6.41
CA SER A 471 -23.97 29.99 5.75
C SER A 471 -24.63 30.21 4.38
N ARG A 472 -25.55 31.17 4.27
CA ARG A 472 -26.20 31.54 3.00
C ARG A 472 -25.21 32.15 2.02
N ILE A 473 -24.36 33.08 2.44
CA ILE A 473 -23.33 33.68 1.58
C ILE A 473 -22.38 32.61 1.03
N VAL A 474 -21.87 31.72 1.88
CA VAL A 474 -20.99 30.62 1.48
C VAL A 474 -21.68 29.74 0.44
N SER A 475 -22.95 29.35 0.68
CA SER A 475 -23.73 28.57 -0.28
C SER A 475 -23.94 29.26 -1.63
N GLU A 476 -24.23 30.56 -1.65
CA GLU A 476 -24.41 31.30 -2.91
C GLU A 476 -23.10 31.43 -3.69
N ILE A 477 -21.96 31.58 -3.00
CA ILE A 477 -20.63 31.62 -3.61
C ILE A 477 -20.25 30.26 -4.21
N ILE A 478 -20.47 29.15 -3.47
CA ILE A 478 -20.26 27.80 -4.00
C ILE A 478 -21.15 27.56 -5.24
N THR A 479 -22.43 27.94 -5.15
CA THR A 479 -23.38 27.84 -6.27
C THR A 479 -22.93 28.63 -7.48
N PHE A 480 -22.37 29.83 -7.27
CA PHE A 480 -21.80 30.65 -8.34
C PHE A 480 -20.66 29.91 -9.05
N PHE A 481 -19.71 29.33 -8.32
CA PHE A 481 -18.60 28.59 -8.90
C PHE A 481 -19.05 27.34 -9.66
N ILE A 482 -20.00 26.57 -9.11
CA ILE A 482 -20.59 25.41 -9.79
C ILE A 482 -21.21 25.83 -11.13
N LYS A 483 -22.02 26.89 -11.15
CA LYS A 483 -22.66 27.39 -12.36
C LYS A 483 -21.63 27.89 -13.39
N ASP A 484 -20.60 28.61 -12.95
CA ASP A 484 -19.53 29.09 -13.81
C ASP A 484 -18.81 27.94 -14.53
N VAL A 485 -18.43 26.89 -13.78
CA VAL A 485 -17.80 25.70 -14.32
C VAL A 485 -18.73 24.98 -15.29
N VAL A 486 -19.99 24.74 -14.92
CA VAL A 486 -20.96 24.06 -15.80
C VAL A 486 -21.14 24.81 -17.12
N THR A 487 -21.37 26.13 -17.08
CA THR A 487 -21.55 26.92 -18.31
C THR A 487 -20.29 26.91 -19.18
N SER A 488 -19.11 27.17 -18.59
CA SER A 488 -17.87 27.22 -19.35
C SER A 488 -17.43 25.85 -19.89
N SER A 489 -17.79 24.77 -19.19
CA SER A 489 -17.46 23.41 -19.60
C SER A 489 -18.39 22.90 -20.69
N LYS A 490 -19.69 23.22 -20.64
CA LYS A 490 -20.65 22.92 -21.72
C LYS A 490 -20.16 23.49 -23.06
N GLU A 491 -19.79 24.77 -23.05
CA GLU A 491 -19.24 25.42 -24.25
C GLU A 491 -18.00 24.68 -24.78
N ARG A 492 -17.06 24.29 -23.92
CA ARG A 492 -15.85 23.55 -24.35
C ARG A 492 -16.14 22.14 -24.85
N MET A 493 -17.09 21.45 -24.23
CA MET A 493 -17.52 20.10 -24.64
C MET A 493 -18.17 20.11 -26.03
N ASP A 494 -18.99 21.12 -26.33
CA ASP A 494 -19.68 21.24 -27.62
C ASP A 494 -18.71 21.42 -28.80
N TYR A 495 -17.53 21.99 -28.56
CA TYR A 495 -16.49 22.21 -29.58
C TYR A 495 -15.40 21.14 -29.61
N TYR A 496 -15.51 20.08 -28.81
CA TYR A 496 -14.48 19.04 -28.77
C TYR A 496 -14.48 18.20 -30.06
N ASP A 497 -13.29 17.98 -30.62
CA ASP A 497 -13.12 17.19 -31.85
C ASP A 497 -13.16 15.68 -31.56
N LEU A 498 -14.31 15.06 -31.87
CA LEU A 498 -14.54 13.62 -31.73
C LEU A 498 -13.69 12.77 -32.69
N THR A 499 -13.01 13.37 -33.67
CA THR A 499 -12.14 12.64 -34.62
C THR A 499 -10.72 12.44 -34.11
N LYS A 500 -10.38 13.02 -32.95
CA LYS A 500 -9.08 12.82 -32.31
C LYS A 500 -8.83 11.34 -32.03
N LYS A 501 -7.67 10.87 -32.50
CA LYS A 501 -7.22 9.48 -32.33
C LYS A 501 -7.23 9.03 -30.87
N PHE A 502 -6.80 9.87 -29.93
CA PHE A 502 -6.79 9.54 -28.51
C PHE A 502 -8.18 9.21 -27.95
N PHE A 503 -9.21 9.94 -28.39
CA PHE A 503 -10.60 9.67 -28.03
C PHE A 503 -11.12 8.39 -28.68
N ILE A 504 -10.85 8.18 -29.96
CA ILE A 504 -11.30 6.97 -30.67
C ILE A 504 -10.69 5.70 -30.06
N ASP A 505 -9.40 5.72 -29.76
CA ASP A 505 -8.68 4.52 -29.31
C ASP A 505 -8.96 4.18 -27.83
N ASN A 506 -9.21 5.19 -26.98
CA ASN A 506 -9.28 5.00 -25.53
C ASN A 506 -10.61 5.43 -24.89
N HIS A 507 -11.48 6.10 -25.65
CA HIS A 507 -12.62 6.85 -25.14
C HIS A 507 -12.20 7.85 -24.05
N ARG A 508 -11.06 8.53 -24.22
CA ARG A 508 -10.47 9.48 -23.25
C ARG A 508 -10.21 10.85 -23.89
N ILE A 509 -10.01 11.87 -23.06
CA ILE A 509 -9.89 13.28 -23.45
C ILE A 509 -8.49 13.80 -23.11
N ASP A 510 -7.81 14.34 -24.11
CA ASP A 510 -6.47 14.94 -24.01
C ASP A 510 -6.48 16.46 -23.77
N ASP A 511 -7.67 17.06 -23.63
CA ASP A 511 -7.91 18.47 -23.37
C ASP A 511 -8.53 18.71 -21.98
N LYS A 512 -8.28 19.90 -21.41
CA LYS A 512 -8.93 20.35 -20.17
C LYS A 512 -10.29 21.00 -20.47
N LEU A 513 -11.33 20.17 -20.59
CA LEU A 513 -12.67 20.64 -20.90
C LEU A 513 -13.44 21.12 -19.67
N ILE A 514 -13.18 20.54 -18.49
CA ILE A 514 -13.79 20.97 -17.23
C ILE A 514 -12.86 21.96 -16.52
N ASP A 515 -13.25 23.23 -16.48
CA ASP A 515 -12.51 24.26 -15.74
C ASP A 515 -13.43 25.47 -15.47
N PHE A 516 -12.94 26.41 -14.67
CA PHE A 516 -13.59 27.71 -14.50
C PHE A 516 -13.52 28.56 -15.77
N SER A 517 -14.43 29.54 -15.87
CA SER A 517 -14.25 30.64 -16.81
C SER A 517 -13.04 31.49 -16.42
N LYS A 518 -12.54 32.32 -17.35
CA LYS A 518 -11.45 33.28 -17.06
C LYS A 518 -11.77 34.18 -15.86
N ASN A 519 -13.05 34.57 -15.70
CA ASN A 519 -13.47 35.40 -14.57
C ASN A 519 -13.62 34.56 -13.29
N GLY A 520 -14.23 33.38 -13.37
CA GLY A 520 -14.37 32.46 -12.24
C GLY A 520 -13.01 32.12 -11.62
N LYS A 521 -12.01 31.76 -12.45
CA LYS A 521 -10.66 31.44 -11.96
C LYS A 521 -9.98 32.64 -11.30
N PHE A 522 -10.19 33.85 -11.82
CA PHE A 522 -9.68 35.07 -11.19
C PHE A 522 -10.28 35.26 -9.79
N ILE A 523 -11.61 35.16 -9.65
CA ILE A 523 -12.30 35.33 -8.37
C ILE A 523 -11.82 34.28 -7.36
N LEU A 524 -11.76 33.00 -7.78
CA LEU A 524 -11.29 31.89 -6.95
C LEU A 524 -9.88 32.13 -6.41
N THR A 525 -8.95 32.48 -7.29
CA THR A 525 -7.53 32.73 -6.94
C THR A 525 -7.38 33.96 -6.05
N TYR A 526 -8.20 34.98 -6.26
CA TYR A 526 -8.16 36.19 -5.46
C TYR A 526 -8.68 35.94 -4.03
N LEU A 527 -9.81 35.25 -3.88
CA LEU A 527 -10.35 34.85 -2.58
C LEU A 527 -9.32 34.02 -1.80
N GLU A 528 -8.72 33.03 -2.44
CA GLU A 528 -7.63 32.23 -1.86
C GLU A 528 -6.52 33.11 -1.29
N LYS A 529 -5.99 34.03 -2.11
CA LYS A 529 -4.86 34.87 -1.72
C LYS A 529 -5.19 35.72 -0.50
N VAL A 530 -6.41 36.23 -0.41
CA VAL A 530 -6.84 37.08 0.69
C VAL A 530 -7.03 36.26 1.97
N ILE A 531 -7.68 35.10 1.88
CA ILE A 531 -7.92 34.21 3.02
C ILE A 531 -6.59 33.63 3.55
N ASN A 532 -5.76 33.09 2.67
CA ASN A 532 -4.47 32.47 3.03
C ASN A 532 -3.54 33.43 3.77
N LYS A 533 -3.53 34.71 3.40
CA LYS A 533 -2.72 35.74 4.07
C LYS A 533 -3.09 35.89 5.55
N LYS A 534 -4.35 35.65 5.91
CA LYS A 534 -4.89 35.81 7.27
C LYS A 534 -4.84 34.52 8.08
N VAL A 535 -5.08 33.36 7.45
CA VAL A 535 -5.25 32.06 8.16
C VAL A 535 -3.93 31.29 8.36
N ILE A 536 -3.08 31.20 7.33
CA ILE A 536 -1.89 30.31 7.34
C ILE A 536 -0.85 30.76 8.37
N ASN A 537 -0.68 32.07 8.55
CA ASN A 537 0.31 32.64 9.47
C ASN A 537 -0.21 32.75 10.92
N SER A 538 -1.32 32.09 11.25
CA SER A 538 -1.84 32.09 12.60
C SER A 538 -0.94 31.29 13.55
N PHE A 539 -0.89 31.73 14.81
CA PHE A 539 -0.16 31.04 15.88
C PHE A 539 -0.61 29.58 16.03
N ASP A 540 -1.91 29.35 15.87
CA ASP A 540 -2.54 28.05 16.05
C ASP A 540 -2.13 27.03 14.99
N VAL A 541 -2.15 27.42 13.71
CA VAL A 541 -1.73 26.55 12.59
C VAL A 541 -0.23 26.22 12.72
N THR A 542 0.60 27.22 12.98
CA THR A 542 2.06 27.03 13.13
C THR A 542 2.40 26.08 14.28
N ARG A 543 1.74 26.23 15.43
CA ARG A 543 1.94 25.35 16.59
C ARG A 543 1.49 23.92 16.31
N PHE A 544 0.38 23.75 15.60
CA PHE A 544 -0.11 22.45 15.19
C PHE A 544 0.88 21.75 14.26
N ASP A 545 1.34 22.45 13.22
CA ASP A 545 2.30 21.92 12.24
C ASP A 545 3.61 21.48 12.92
N GLY A 546 4.14 22.29 13.83
CA GLY A 546 5.34 21.94 14.60
C GLY A 546 5.17 20.65 15.43
N LYS A 547 4.02 20.49 16.09
CA LYS A 547 3.71 19.27 16.86
C LYS A 547 3.52 18.05 15.95
N ALA A 548 2.75 18.21 14.88
CA ALA A 548 2.46 17.15 13.91
C ALA A 548 3.75 16.60 13.30
N SER A 549 4.65 17.49 12.84
CA SER A 549 5.94 17.09 12.30
C SER A 549 6.75 16.29 13.31
N LYS A 550 6.80 16.75 14.57
CA LYS A 550 7.57 16.05 15.60
C LYS A 550 7.01 14.66 15.92
N ILE A 551 5.67 14.52 15.99
CA ILE A 551 5.03 13.22 16.24
C ILE A 551 5.40 12.24 15.13
N ILE A 552 5.25 12.63 13.86
CA ILE A 552 5.54 11.77 12.70
C ILE A 552 7.02 11.37 12.67
N GLU A 553 7.93 12.33 12.87
CA GLU A 553 9.37 12.08 12.94
C GLU A 553 9.72 11.04 14.02
N GLN A 554 9.17 11.21 15.22
CA GLN A 554 9.47 10.34 16.37
C GLN A 554 8.84 8.96 16.24
N LEU A 555 7.64 8.85 15.65
CA LEU A 555 7.04 7.55 15.32
C LEU A 555 7.89 6.81 14.29
N PHE A 556 8.27 7.48 13.20
CA PHE A 556 9.13 6.88 12.18
C PHE A 556 10.45 6.39 12.78
N LYS A 557 11.11 7.26 13.57
CA LYS A 557 12.35 6.92 14.26
C LYS A 557 12.19 5.69 15.15
N ALA A 558 11.16 5.64 15.99
CA ALA A 558 10.91 4.52 16.89
C ALA A 558 10.75 3.20 16.12
N TYR A 559 9.93 3.18 15.07
CA TYR A 559 9.72 1.98 14.27
C TYR A 559 10.96 1.58 13.47
N TYR A 560 11.76 2.52 12.98
CA TYR A 560 12.99 2.21 12.25
C TYR A 560 14.10 1.68 13.17
N GLU A 561 14.22 2.22 14.38
CA GLU A 561 15.19 1.75 15.38
C GLU A 561 14.83 0.36 15.93
N ASN A 562 13.54 0.06 16.01
CA ASN A 562 13.00 -1.22 16.43
C ASN A 562 11.70 -1.58 15.69
N ILE A 563 11.82 -2.31 14.58
CA ILE A 563 10.67 -2.72 13.78
C ILE A 563 9.67 -3.60 14.55
N MET A 564 10.09 -4.23 15.65
CA MET A 564 9.22 -5.10 16.46
C MET A 564 8.11 -4.32 17.20
N LEU A 565 8.20 -2.99 17.23
CA LEU A 565 7.13 -2.10 17.70
C LEU A 565 5.95 -2.02 16.71
N LEU A 566 6.16 -2.40 15.45
CA LEU A 566 5.09 -2.42 14.45
C LEU A 566 4.05 -3.53 14.76
N PRO A 567 2.78 -3.32 14.39
CA PRO A 567 1.76 -4.36 14.50
C PRO A 567 2.08 -5.60 13.65
N ASP A 568 1.57 -6.75 14.09
CA ASP A 568 1.83 -8.05 13.43
C ASP A 568 1.44 -8.07 11.96
N GLY A 569 0.35 -7.40 11.58
CA GLY A 569 -0.05 -7.29 10.18
C GLY A 569 1.00 -6.59 9.32
N THR A 570 1.65 -5.55 9.84
CA THR A 570 2.74 -4.84 9.15
C THR A 570 3.99 -5.69 9.08
N LEU A 571 4.38 -6.39 10.16
CA LEU A 571 5.53 -7.29 10.16
C LEU A 571 5.36 -8.45 9.18
N LYS A 572 4.16 -9.04 9.11
CA LYS A 572 3.81 -10.08 8.13
C LYS A 572 3.90 -9.56 6.71
N ARG A 573 3.47 -8.31 6.46
CA ARG A 573 3.59 -7.66 5.15
C ARG A 573 5.05 -7.39 4.77
N ILE A 574 5.89 -6.89 5.69
CA ILE A 574 7.33 -6.74 5.46
C ILE A 574 7.96 -8.09 5.09
N HIS A 575 7.65 -9.14 5.84
CA HIS A 575 8.12 -10.49 5.53
C HIS A 575 7.67 -10.96 4.13
N ARG A 576 6.38 -10.78 3.78
CA ARG A 576 5.84 -11.09 2.45
C ARG A 576 6.56 -10.32 1.35
N ASP A 577 6.76 -9.02 1.52
CA ASP A 577 7.39 -8.15 0.52
C ASP A 577 8.86 -8.52 0.31
N ILE A 578 9.60 -8.82 1.37
CA ILE A 578 10.98 -9.32 1.25
C ILE A 578 10.97 -10.65 0.46
N ARG A 579 10.01 -11.55 0.75
CA ARG A 579 9.85 -12.83 0.06
C ARG A 579 9.54 -12.72 -1.44
N LYS A 580 9.00 -11.59 -1.91
CA LYS A 580 8.79 -11.37 -3.36
C LYS A 580 10.12 -11.34 -4.13
N LYS A 581 11.25 -10.99 -3.48
CA LYS A 581 12.57 -10.92 -4.14
C LYS A 581 13.57 -11.97 -3.63
N THR A 582 13.52 -12.35 -2.36
CA THR A 582 14.49 -13.28 -1.77
C THR A 582 13.87 -14.26 -0.78
N LYS A 583 14.32 -15.52 -0.80
CA LYS A 583 13.96 -16.53 0.20
C LYS A 583 14.81 -16.43 1.48
N ASN A 584 15.82 -15.55 1.50
CA ASN A 584 16.71 -15.31 2.63
C ASN A 584 16.06 -14.38 3.68
N VAL A 585 14.97 -14.81 4.31
CA VAL A 585 14.25 -14.02 5.32
C VAL A 585 13.57 -14.93 6.33
N VAL A 586 13.48 -14.48 7.58
CA VAL A 586 12.77 -15.16 8.66
C VAL A 586 11.56 -14.36 9.10
N ASN A 587 10.56 -15.04 9.64
CA ASN A 587 9.41 -14.39 10.24
C ASN A 587 9.87 -13.62 11.50
N PHE A 588 9.61 -12.32 11.55
CA PHE A 588 10.07 -11.47 12.65
C PHE A 588 9.44 -11.83 14.01
N ARG A 589 8.23 -12.41 14.04
CA ARG A 589 7.54 -12.80 15.28
C ARG A 589 7.84 -14.24 15.70
N ASP A 590 7.84 -15.15 14.73
CA ASP A 590 7.98 -16.59 14.98
C ASP A 590 9.43 -17.10 14.86
N GLY A 591 10.34 -16.23 14.40
CA GLY A 591 11.76 -16.54 14.28
C GLY A 591 12.52 -16.45 15.61
N ASP A 592 13.73 -17.01 15.63
CA ASP A 592 14.64 -16.92 16.76
C ASP A 592 14.96 -15.46 17.11
N ILE A 593 14.94 -15.14 18.39
CA ILE A 593 15.11 -13.77 18.89
C ILE A 593 16.48 -13.20 18.54
N GLY A 594 17.53 -14.01 18.62
CA GLY A 594 18.90 -13.60 18.30
C GLY A 594 19.05 -13.28 16.82
N LEU A 595 18.65 -14.23 15.96
CA LEU A 595 18.71 -14.08 14.51
C LEU A 595 17.84 -12.92 14.00
N VAL A 596 16.63 -12.76 14.53
CA VAL A 596 15.75 -11.64 14.19
C VAL A 596 16.39 -10.31 14.55
N ARG A 597 17.00 -10.19 15.74
CA ARG A 597 17.70 -8.96 16.15
C ARG A 597 18.89 -8.66 15.25
N ASP A 598 19.66 -9.67 14.88
CA ASP A 598 20.80 -9.52 13.98
C ASP A 598 20.35 -9.11 12.57
N GLU A 599 19.28 -9.72 12.05
CA GLU A 599 18.70 -9.36 10.76
C GLU A 599 18.20 -7.91 10.77
N ILE A 600 17.47 -7.49 11.81
CA ILE A 600 17.01 -6.10 11.95
C ILE A 600 18.19 -5.14 12.01
N LYS A 601 19.25 -5.49 12.75
CA LYS A 601 20.47 -4.69 12.85
C LYS A 601 21.15 -4.57 11.48
N LYS A 602 21.24 -5.65 10.71
CA LYS A 602 21.79 -5.62 9.35
C LYS A 602 20.95 -4.73 8.43
N ILE A 603 19.64 -4.88 8.46
CA ILE A 603 18.73 -4.09 7.62
C ILE A 603 18.77 -2.60 8.00
N CYS A 604 18.68 -2.23 9.27
CA CYS A 604 18.44 -0.84 9.69
C CYS A 604 19.68 -0.09 10.20
N LYS A 605 20.68 -0.81 10.73
CA LYS A 605 21.81 -0.21 11.47
C LYS A 605 23.17 -0.42 10.82
N THR A 606 23.34 -1.37 9.90
CA THR A 606 24.61 -1.58 9.21
C THR A 606 24.79 -0.58 8.07
N ASP A 607 26.02 -0.09 7.92
CA ASP A 607 26.42 0.69 6.76
C ASP A 607 26.62 -0.27 5.58
N LEU A 608 25.77 -0.14 4.56
CA LEU A 608 25.72 -1.10 3.44
C LEU A 608 26.91 -0.96 2.48
N GLU A 609 27.71 0.11 2.59
CA GLU A 609 28.96 0.23 1.81
C GLU A 609 30.01 -0.80 2.24
N ASN A 610 29.94 -1.28 3.48
CA ASN A 610 30.87 -2.26 4.05
C ASN A 610 30.45 -3.72 3.81
N ILE A 611 29.42 -3.96 3.00
CA ILE A 611 28.89 -5.28 2.68
C ILE A 611 29.32 -5.68 1.26
N GLU A 612 29.63 -6.97 1.07
CA GLU A 612 29.95 -7.54 -0.24
C GLU A 612 28.89 -7.18 -1.31
N PRO A 613 29.26 -6.85 -2.56
CA PRO A 613 28.34 -6.31 -3.57
C PRO A 613 27.08 -7.16 -3.78
N ASN A 614 27.20 -8.49 -3.82
CA ASN A 614 26.08 -9.40 -4.02
C ASN A 614 25.08 -9.38 -2.85
N GLU A 615 25.56 -9.23 -1.60
CA GLU A 615 24.72 -9.13 -0.42
C GLU A 615 24.16 -7.70 -0.27
N ARG A 616 24.90 -6.68 -0.70
CA ARG A 616 24.50 -5.27 -0.64
C ARG A 616 23.17 -5.01 -1.35
N GLU A 617 22.97 -5.52 -2.56
CA GLU A 617 21.72 -5.31 -3.31
C GLU A 617 20.49 -5.92 -2.61
N GLU A 618 20.65 -7.08 -1.97
CA GLU A 618 19.59 -7.73 -1.20
C GLU A 618 19.19 -6.88 0.01
N TYR A 619 20.16 -6.38 0.77
CA TYR A 619 19.87 -5.56 1.95
C TYR A 619 19.41 -4.14 1.62
N ILE A 620 19.82 -3.58 0.46
CA ILE A 620 19.21 -2.35 -0.07
C ILE A 620 17.70 -2.58 -0.28
N TYR A 621 17.34 -3.70 -0.92
CA TYR A 621 15.93 -4.03 -1.13
C TYR A 621 15.17 -4.25 0.18
N LYS A 622 15.72 -5.06 1.11
CA LYS A 622 15.12 -5.27 2.43
C LYS A 622 14.90 -3.96 3.19
N ARG A 623 15.88 -3.05 3.14
CA ARG A 623 15.78 -1.71 3.76
C ARG A 623 14.67 -0.88 3.12
N LYS A 624 14.58 -0.83 1.78
CA LYS A 624 13.49 -0.14 1.08
C LYS A 624 12.12 -0.68 1.48
N VAL A 625 11.97 -2.01 1.55
CA VAL A 625 10.73 -2.67 1.97
C VAL A 625 10.34 -2.27 3.39
N VAL A 626 11.28 -2.32 4.34
CA VAL A 626 11.04 -1.90 5.74
C VAL A 626 10.63 -0.44 5.82
N VAL A 627 11.40 0.45 5.19
CA VAL A 627 11.12 1.90 5.20
C VAL A 627 9.75 2.21 4.60
N ARG A 628 9.42 1.67 3.42
CA ARG A 628 8.13 1.89 2.78
C ARG A 628 6.97 1.35 3.62
N ASN A 629 7.14 0.19 4.26
CA ASN A 629 6.10 -0.38 5.14
C ASN A 629 5.89 0.42 6.44
N ILE A 630 6.94 1.05 6.98
CA ILE A 630 6.82 2.00 8.10
C ILE A 630 6.01 3.22 7.66
N VAL A 631 6.34 3.79 6.49
CA VAL A 631 5.58 4.92 5.91
C VAL A 631 4.12 4.53 5.67
N ASP A 632 3.84 3.38 5.06
CA ASP A 632 2.49 2.87 4.83
C ASP A 632 1.70 2.71 6.14
N HIS A 633 2.39 2.28 7.21
CA HIS A 633 1.76 2.14 8.52
C HIS A 633 1.41 3.50 9.12
N ILE A 634 2.36 4.44 9.15
CA ILE A 634 2.17 5.78 9.70
C ILE A 634 1.14 6.56 8.90
N SER A 635 1.21 6.59 7.57
CA SER A 635 0.23 7.29 6.72
C SER A 635 -1.19 6.71 6.87
N GLY A 636 -1.26 5.41 7.14
CA GLY A 636 -2.48 4.69 7.40
C GLY A 636 -3.11 4.94 8.78
N MET A 637 -2.45 5.64 9.71
CA MET A 637 -3.02 5.95 11.04
C MET A 637 -4.08 7.06 10.97
N THR A 638 -4.87 7.19 12.04
CA THR A 638 -5.70 8.39 12.29
C THR A 638 -4.92 9.36 13.19
N ASP A 639 -5.37 10.61 13.30
CA ASP A 639 -4.67 11.64 14.09
C ASP A 639 -4.60 11.27 15.56
N ASN A 640 -5.73 10.84 16.15
CA ASN A 640 -5.77 10.43 17.55
C ASN A 640 -4.98 9.15 17.79
N TYR A 641 -5.02 8.19 16.87
CA TYR A 641 -4.23 6.97 17.00
C TYR A 641 -2.73 7.29 16.97
N ALA A 642 -2.26 8.11 16.02
CA ALA A 642 -0.86 8.51 15.93
C ALA A 642 -0.39 9.26 17.20
N MET A 643 -1.22 10.16 17.73
CA MET A 643 -0.91 10.89 18.96
C MET A 643 -0.85 9.97 20.18
N ASN A 644 -1.78 9.02 20.31
CA ASN A 644 -1.81 8.06 21.42
C ASN A 644 -0.66 7.06 21.33
N GLU A 645 -0.34 6.60 20.12
CA GLU A 645 0.78 5.70 19.87
C GLU A 645 2.11 6.37 20.20
N TYR A 646 2.29 7.63 19.80
CA TYR A 646 3.44 8.43 20.20
C TYR A 646 3.56 8.53 21.73
N LYS A 647 2.43 8.76 22.43
CA LYS A 647 2.43 8.80 23.90
C LYS A 647 2.85 7.46 24.51
N ARG A 648 2.28 6.35 24.05
CA ARG A 648 2.59 5.00 24.54
C ARG A 648 4.05 4.61 24.37
N ILE A 649 4.70 5.07 23.30
CA ILE A 649 6.10 4.73 23.01
C ILE A 649 7.05 5.55 23.90
N TYR A 650 6.77 6.83 24.11
CA TYR A 650 7.72 7.76 24.75
C TYR A 650 7.40 8.14 26.19
N TYR A 651 6.19 7.88 26.67
CA TYR A 651 5.76 8.17 28.03
C TYR A 651 5.34 6.88 28.72
N ILE A 652 5.84 6.69 29.94
CA ILE A 652 5.42 5.61 30.83
C ILE A 652 4.18 6.13 31.57
N ASP A 653 3.06 5.40 31.46
CA ASP A 653 1.84 5.66 32.22
C ASP A 653 2.02 5.43 33.73
#